data_AF-A0A399RW19-F1
#
_entry.id   AF-A0A399RW19-F1
#
_cell.length_a   1.000
_cell.length_b   1.000
_cell.length_c   1.000
_cell.angle_alpha   90.00
_cell.angle_beta   90.00
_cell.angle_gamma   90.00
#
_symmetry.space_group_name_H-M   'P 1'
#
loop_
_entity.id
_entity.type
_entity.pdbx_description
1 polymer ?
#
loop_
_entity_poly.entity_id
_entity_poly.type
_entity_poly.pdbx_seq_one_letter_code
_entity_poly.pdbx_strand_id
1 'polypeptide(L)'
;METSAQLHYNGSTNENLFGISAKVADALQHAITFTHTYPNPDASALSSAIAARLAVNPSQVAIGSGSAELISLLVRAICKPHPDSNIVSVMPTYPLYRLEAEALGVHYKTAPLNSKHELEIECLLQQIDEKTRIIFLANPNNPTGNYLTQPQLERLLQEVPPQVLLVLDEAYVEYTTAPDFTDGMAYLSQYPNLVVLRTFSKAYGLAALRVGYLVAQEQLVQKILTVKLPYNVNQFAQMAALAALEDQEHLNHTVSETLISKAHLQQLLDACGVQWWPSEGNFLYVDAGVPAAGVVAGLAQYGIRVREMDSKFHFRITVGTHENQQHLHEKLNDILAPAQIWPDKALAQILETGYQLPNIEDVFQGLAAVADLAETANSIGTAAERIALAFARAFSACLGPEGNEHAGNLYSSTYGETDMISAFNVLVKSTPLVTFGHLFGNLAIAKATEQSNDIHILDLGIGSGLQWLHLLDVLAARPGKAPKISITGVDIPASTGTPDARLRQAGCMLQQHAARLGLEFHYSCLAKRLEDVTLQDLYFSPTETLVVNSTFTLHHLPDKLQGEVDYRDKVLQQVKALKPAIVTLTEPDSEHNKLNFLPRLRESLRHYYTVFDALDTLLPRFMPERQVIEQEFFGREIINVISCEGSQRVERHERHEAWRQRLARNGFAPADHLIKPKDIHQALELHPNFSLQPNGAGYTLCWKGTPVVAATAWV
;
A
#
# COMPACT_ATOMS: atom_id res chain seq x y z
N MET A 1 -30.63 39.50 -2.10
CA MET A 1 -30.05 38.16 -2.03
C MET A 1 -28.58 38.31 -2.32
N GLU A 2 -27.79 38.56 -1.28
CA GLU A 2 -26.34 38.53 -1.37
C GLU A 2 -25.94 37.08 -1.66
N THR A 3 -25.38 36.83 -2.84
CA THR A 3 -24.63 35.62 -3.12
C THR A 3 -23.47 35.60 -2.12
N SER A 4 -23.53 34.74 -1.09
CA SER A 4 -22.37 34.53 -0.21
C SER A 4 -21.18 34.20 -1.11
N ALA A 5 -20.09 34.96 -1.00
CA ALA A 5 -18.87 34.65 -1.74
C ALA A 5 -18.49 33.19 -1.41
N GLN A 6 -18.51 32.32 -2.42
CA GLN A 6 -18.19 30.92 -2.24
C GLN A 6 -16.74 30.83 -1.78
N LEU A 7 -16.49 30.22 -0.62
CA LEU A 7 -15.14 30.07 -0.09
C LEU A 7 -14.31 29.23 -1.08
N HIS A 8 -13.26 29.82 -1.63
CA HIS A 8 -12.36 29.12 -2.55
C HIS A 8 -11.17 28.54 -1.79
N TYR A 9 -11.02 27.22 -1.84
CA TYR A 9 -9.89 26.50 -1.25
C TYR A 9 -9.13 25.74 -2.34
N ASN A 10 -8.00 26.30 -2.79
CA ASN A 10 -7.14 25.64 -3.76
C ASN A 10 -6.08 24.77 -3.07
N GLY A 11 -6.48 23.58 -2.60
CA GLY A 11 -5.58 22.55 -2.07
C GLY A 11 -4.97 21.62 -3.13
N SER A 12 -5.25 21.83 -4.42
CA SER A 12 -4.78 20.97 -5.52
C SER A 12 -3.34 21.21 -5.91
N THR A 13 -2.83 22.38 -5.55
CA THR A 13 -1.48 22.81 -5.85
C THR A 13 -0.71 22.88 -4.53
N ASN A 14 0.55 22.45 -4.54
CA ASN A 14 1.36 22.37 -3.31
C ASN A 14 1.98 23.73 -2.96
N GLU A 15 1.29 24.85 -3.13
CA GLU A 15 1.82 26.16 -2.72
C GLU A 15 1.54 26.44 -1.24
N ASN A 16 2.20 27.47 -0.72
CA ASN A 16 1.90 28.02 0.59
C ASN A 16 0.63 28.88 0.51
N LEU A 17 -0.36 28.56 1.35
CA LEU A 17 -1.64 29.26 1.42
C LEU A 17 -1.67 30.42 2.43
N PHE A 18 -0.56 30.69 3.13
CA PHE A 18 -0.37 31.76 4.10
C PHE A 18 0.31 33.02 3.50
N GLY A 19 0.82 32.94 2.27
CA GLY A 19 1.33 34.09 1.52
C GLY A 19 2.81 34.38 1.71
N ILE A 20 3.20 35.63 1.44
CA ILE A 20 4.58 36.14 1.50
C ILE A 20 4.77 37.07 2.70
N SER A 21 6.03 37.28 3.10
CA SER A 21 6.36 38.22 4.16
C SER A 21 6.27 39.69 3.70
N ALA A 22 6.15 40.61 4.67
CA ALA A 22 6.16 42.04 4.37
C ALA A 22 7.49 42.49 3.71
N LYS A 23 8.63 41.92 4.14
CA LYS A 23 9.94 42.20 3.52
C LYS A 23 9.98 41.78 2.06
N VAL A 24 9.37 40.64 1.73
CA VAL A 24 9.23 40.20 0.33
C VAL A 24 8.34 41.16 -0.46
N ALA A 25 7.22 41.61 0.11
CA ALA A 25 6.34 42.57 -0.55
C ALA A 25 7.07 43.89 -0.85
N ASP A 26 7.83 44.43 0.11
CA ASP A 26 8.63 45.64 -0.06
C ASP A 26 9.73 45.45 -1.12
N ALA A 27 10.41 44.30 -1.10
CA ALA A 27 11.43 43.96 -2.11
C ALA A 27 10.82 43.88 -3.53
N LEU A 28 9.62 43.32 -3.66
CA LEU A 28 8.90 43.26 -4.93
C LEU A 28 8.47 44.66 -5.41
N GLN A 29 7.97 45.52 -4.52
CA GLN A 29 7.64 46.91 -4.86
C GLN A 29 8.88 47.67 -5.32
N HIS A 30 10.01 47.50 -4.65
CA HIS A 30 11.28 48.09 -5.05
C HIS A 30 11.77 47.55 -6.41
N ALA A 31 11.62 46.24 -6.64
CA ALA A 31 12.03 45.58 -7.90
C ALA A 31 11.36 46.16 -9.15
N ILE A 32 10.14 46.72 -9.03
CA ILE A 32 9.44 47.40 -10.13
C ILE A 32 10.28 48.52 -10.75
N THR A 33 11.10 49.21 -9.94
CA THR A 33 11.94 50.32 -10.40
C THR A 33 13.07 49.88 -11.34
N PHE A 34 13.41 48.59 -11.36
CA PHE A 34 14.49 48.01 -12.18
C PHE A 34 13.99 47.24 -13.42
N THR A 35 12.72 47.36 -13.77
CA THR A 35 12.10 46.67 -14.93
C THR A 35 12.72 46.99 -16.28
N HIS A 36 13.47 48.09 -16.38
CA HIS A 36 14.15 48.54 -17.60
C HIS A 36 15.54 47.91 -17.80
N THR A 37 16.03 47.11 -16.85
CA THR A 37 17.36 46.46 -16.90
C THR A 37 17.24 44.94 -16.82
N TYR A 38 18.16 44.23 -17.50
CA TYR A 38 18.27 42.78 -17.34
C TYR A 38 18.76 42.41 -15.93
N PRO A 39 18.29 41.28 -15.37
CA PRO A 39 18.80 40.80 -14.10
C PRO A 39 20.24 40.34 -14.22
N ASN A 40 20.91 40.18 -13.07
CA ASN A 40 22.20 39.52 -13.03
C ASN A 40 22.04 38.05 -13.50
N PRO A 41 22.67 37.62 -14.61
CA PRO A 41 22.46 36.29 -15.19
C PRO A 41 22.94 35.15 -14.29
N ASP A 42 23.88 35.44 -13.39
CA ASP A 42 24.47 34.47 -12.45
C ASP A 42 23.75 34.48 -11.09
N ALA A 43 22.84 35.45 -10.86
CA ALA A 43 22.18 35.68 -9.58
C ALA A 43 23.17 35.71 -8.40
N SER A 44 24.36 36.31 -8.60
CA SER A 44 25.51 36.15 -7.71
C SER A 44 25.27 36.62 -6.27
N ALA A 45 24.42 37.63 -6.07
CA ALA A 45 24.01 38.06 -4.74
C ALA A 45 23.22 36.97 -3.99
N LEU A 46 22.24 36.36 -4.67
CA LEU A 46 21.42 35.29 -4.09
C LEU A 46 22.23 34.02 -3.86
N SER A 47 23.08 33.61 -4.82
CA SER A 47 23.93 32.44 -4.63
C SER A 47 24.91 32.62 -3.47
N SER A 48 25.50 33.81 -3.31
CA SER A 48 26.38 34.12 -2.18
C SER A 48 25.66 34.10 -0.83
N ALA A 49 24.43 34.64 -0.77
CA ALA A 49 23.63 34.62 0.46
C ALA A 49 23.22 33.20 0.87
N ILE A 50 22.81 32.37 -0.11
CA ILE A 50 22.51 30.94 0.11
C ILE A 50 23.76 30.20 0.56
N ALA A 51 24.89 30.40 -0.11
CA ALA A 51 26.16 29.75 0.20
C ALA A 51 26.63 30.08 1.63
N ALA A 52 26.55 31.35 2.03
CA ALA A 52 26.87 31.78 3.38
C ALA A 52 25.99 31.10 4.43
N ARG A 53 24.67 31.00 4.17
CA ARG A 53 23.73 30.36 5.09
C ARG A 53 23.97 28.86 5.23
N LEU A 54 24.33 28.18 4.14
CA LEU A 54 24.58 26.74 4.11
C LEU A 54 26.02 26.37 4.45
N ALA A 55 26.90 27.36 4.70
CA ALA A 55 28.32 27.17 4.92
C ALA A 55 29.03 26.38 3.79
N VAL A 56 28.68 26.67 2.53
CA VAL A 56 29.30 26.11 1.31
C VAL A 56 29.95 27.20 0.48
N ASN A 57 30.77 26.84 -0.52
CA ASN A 57 31.32 27.84 -1.44
C ASN A 57 30.25 28.33 -2.42
N PRO A 58 30.24 29.63 -2.81
CA PRO A 58 29.30 30.13 -3.82
C PRO A 58 29.36 29.39 -5.17
N SER A 59 30.54 28.85 -5.54
CA SER A 59 30.72 28.03 -6.76
C SER A 59 30.00 26.68 -6.70
N GLN A 60 29.53 26.26 -5.53
CA GLN A 60 28.74 25.06 -5.31
C GLN A 60 27.23 25.29 -5.45
N VAL A 61 26.79 26.53 -5.69
CA VAL A 61 25.37 26.89 -5.76
C VAL A 61 25.00 27.34 -7.17
N ALA A 62 23.95 26.76 -7.75
CA ALA A 62 23.32 27.29 -8.96
C ALA A 62 21.86 27.65 -8.72
N ILE A 63 21.46 28.82 -9.23
CA ILE A 63 20.09 29.34 -9.15
C ILE A 63 19.36 29.04 -10.46
N GLY A 64 18.11 28.61 -10.34
CA GLY A 64 17.23 28.35 -11.47
C GLY A 64 15.84 28.98 -11.30
N SER A 65 15.09 29.00 -12.41
CA SER A 65 13.69 29.40 -12.49
C SER A 65 12.79 28.35 -11.81
N GLY A 66 12.96 28.23 -10.50
CA GLY A 66 12.53 27.11 -9.67
C GLY A 66 13.48 25.92 -9.78
N SER A 67 13.36 24.96 -8.84
CA SER A 67 14.08 23.68 -8.94
C SER A 67 13.68 22.89 -10.20
N ALA A 68 12.51 23.17 -10.78
CA ALA A 68 12.02 22.58 -12.03
C ALA A 68 12.97 22.78 -13.21
N GLU A 69 13.50 23.99 -13.40
CA GLU A 69 14.47 24.22 -14.47
C GLU A 69 15.78 23.48 -14.19
N LEU A 70 16.22 23.45 -12.92
CA LEU A 70 17.45 22.77 -12.53
C LEU A 70 17.36 21.26 -12.77
N ILE A 71 16.18 20.65 -12.57
CA ILE A 71 15.90 19.26 -12.97
C ILE A 71 16.11 19.09 -14.48
N SER A 72 15.53 19.97 -15.30
CA SER A 72 15.71 19.93 -16.76
C SER A 72 17.20 20.07 -17.15
N LEU A 73 17.92 21.01 -16.53
CA LEU A 73 19.34 21.23 -16.80
C LEU A 73 20.19 20.03 -16.39
N LEU A 74 19.90 19.37 -15.26
CA LEU A 74 20.55 18.14 -14.84
C LEU A 74 20.36 17.03 -15.87
N VAL A 75 19.12 16.80 -16.33
CA VAL A 75 18.83 15.80 -17.36
C VAL A 75 19.60 16.12 -18.65
N ARG A 76 19.59 17.37 -19.11
CA ARG A 76 20.28 17.80 -20.34
C ARG A 76 21.81 17.72 -20.25
N ALA A 77 22.39 18.05 -19.10
CA ALA A 77 23.85 18.08 -18.91
C ALA A 77 24.44 16.68 -18.73
N ILE A 78 23.67 15.73 -18.21
CA ILE A 78 24.18 14.43 -17.75
C ILE A 78 23.75 13.29 -18.65
N CYS A 79 22.51 13.28 -19.13
CA CYS A 79 21.95 12.16 -19.88
C CYS A 79 22.19 12.30 -21.39
N LYS A 80 22.28 11.15 -22.05
CA LYS A 80 22.17 11.01 -23.50
C LYS A 80 20.87 10.31 -23.85
N PRO A 81 20.27 10.54 -25.02
CA PRO A 81 19.09 9.79 -25.46
C PRO A 81 19.31 8.28 -25.41
N HIS A 82 18.23 7.52 -25.25
CA HIS A 82 18.25 6.06 -25.26
C HIS A 82 18.92 5.54 -26.56
N PRO A 83 19.76 4.47 -26.50
CA PRO A 83 19.94 3.51 -25.40
C PRO A 83 21.06 3.83 -24.40
N ASP A 84 21.65 5.02 -24.44
CA ASP A 84 22.90 5.32 -23.73
C ASP A 84 22.73 5.76 -22.27
N SER A 85 21.52 6.17 -21.88
CA SER A 85 21.22 6.57 -20.51
C SER A 85 19.82 6.14 -20.08
N ASN A 86 19.67 5.89 -18.78
CA ASN A 86 18.39 5.85 -18.12
C ASN A 86 18.42 6.63 -16.80
N ILE A 87 17.22 6.95 -16.32
CA ILE A 87 16.95 7.59 -15.05
C ILE A 87 16.15 6.63 -14.19
N VAL A 88 16.45 6.58 -12.90
CA VAL A 88 15.74 5.77 -11.90
C VAL A 88 15.05 6.69 -10.89
N SER A 89 13.83 6.35 -10.49
CA SER A 89 13.12 7.00 -9.38
C SER A 89 12.09 6.05 -8.75
N VAL A 90 11.15 6.59 -7.99
CA VAL A 90 10.05 5.85 -7.34
C VAL A 90 8.70 6.18 -7.99
N MET A 91 7.70 5.33 -7.76
CA MET A 91 6.32 5.59 -8.19
C MET A 91 5.32 5.31 -7.07
N PRO A 92 4.39 6.26 -6.76
CA PRO A 92 4.29 7.62 -7.31
C PRO A 92 5.39 8.58 -6.78
N THR A 93 5.74 9.59 -7.59
CA THR A 93 6.63 10.71 -7.20
C THR A 93 6.32 11.97 -8.03
N TYR A 94 7.14 13.01 -7.91
CA TYR A 94 6.98 14.26 -8.65
C TYR A 94 7.13 14.01 -10.16
N PRO A 95 6.08 14.31 -10.98
CA PRO A 95 6.04 13.84 -12.37
C PRO A 95 7.08 14.49 -13.29
N LEU A 96 7.69 15.61 -12.89
CA LEU A 96 8.62 16.33 -13.75
C LEU A 96 9.86 15.51 -14.10
N TYR A 97 10.33 14.62 -13.22
CA TYR A 97 11.49 13.77 -13.52
C TYR A 97 11.24 12.90 -14.76
N ARG A 98 10.07 12.27 -14.83
CA ARG A 98 9.64 11.47 -15.98
C ARG A 98 9.46 12.34 -17.22
N LEU A 99 8.77 13.48 -17.08
CA LEU A 99 8.49 14.37 -18.22
C LEU A 99 9.78 14.91 -18.87
N GLU A 100 10.79 15.27 -18.07
CA GLU A 100 12.09 15.73 -18.58
C GLU A 100 12.90 14.58 -19.21
N ALA A 101 12.80 13.36 -18.66
CA ALA A 101 13.40 12.18 -19.26
C ALA A 101 12.80 11.89 -20.64
N GLU A 102 11.48 11.84 -20.73
CA GLU A 102 10.74 11.61 -21.98
C GLU A 102 11.01 12.70 -23.03
N ALA A 103 11.08 13.96 -22.61
CA ALA A 103 11.38 15.09 -23.51
C ALA A 103 12.76 14.97 -24.18
N LEU A 104 13.73 14.32 -23.53
CA LEU A 104 15.07 14.06 -24.08
C LEU A 104 15.21 12.65 -24.69
N GLY A 105 14.14 11.86 -24.72
CA GLY A 105 14.18 10.46 -25.18
C GLY A 105 15.03 9.55 -24.29
N VAL A 106 15.11 9.84 -22.99
CA VAL A 106 15.84 9.05 -21.98
C VAL A 106 14.86 8.06 -21.34
N HIS A 107 15.28 6.80 -21.18
CA HIS A 107 14.43 5.79 -20.55
C HIS A 107 14.26 6.05 -19.05
N TYR A 108 13.04 5.92 -18.53
CA TYR A 108 12.69 6.17 -17.13
C TYR A 108 12.24 4.88 -16.43
N LYS A 109 12.96 4.46 -15.41
CA LYS A 109 12.68 3.28 -14.60
C LYS A 109 12.15 3.69 -13.23
N THR A 110 11.26 2.88 -12.67
CA THR A 110 10.63 3.17 -11.37
C THR A 110 10.69 1.99 -10.43
N ALA A 111 11.01 2.25 -9.17
CA ALA A 111 10.77 1.34 -8.06
C ALA A 111 9.40 1.62 -7.42
N PRO A 112 8.60 0.61 -7.08
CA PRO A 112 7.33 0.81 -6.40
C PRO A 112 7.55 1.23 -4.93
N LEU A 113 6.65 2.06 -4.40
CA LEU A 113 6.53 2.28 -2.95
C LEU A 113 5.72 1.15 -2.30
N ASN A 114 5.92 0.94 -0.99
CA ASN A 114 5.16 -0.05 -0.22
C ASN A 114 3.73 0.42 0.14
N SER A 115 2.96 -0.36 0.89
CA SER A 115 1.59 -0.01 1.31
C SER A 115 1.49 1.19 2.26
N LYS A 116 2.60 1.59 2.89
CA LYS A 116 2.74 2.83 3.66
C LYS A 116 3.27 4.00 2.83
N HIS A 117 3.45 3.78 1.53
CA HIS A 117 4.09 4.70 0.60
C HIS A 117 5.57 5.01 0.91
N GLU A 118 6.27 4.13 1.62
CA GLU A 118 7.70 4.30 1.88
C GLU A 118 8.53 3.57 0.81
N LEU A 119 9.76 4.05 0.60
CA LEU A 119 10.70 3.45 -0.34
C LEU A 119 11.41 2.26 0.30
N GLU A 120 11.39 1.12 -0.40
CA GLU A 120 12.26 -0.02 -0.11
C GLU A 120 13.56 0.12 -0.92
N ILE A 121 14.69 0.27 -0.21
CA ILE A 121 15.99 0.60 -0.81
C ILE A 121 16.41 -0.45 -1.85
N GLU A 122 16.19 -1.72 -1.55
CA GLU A 122 16.50 -2.85 -2.44
C GLU A 122 15.75 -2.72 -3.77
N CYS A 123 14.47 -2.34 -3.74
CA CYS A 123 13.66 -2.16 -4.93
C CYS A 123 14.22 -1.06 -5.83
N LEU A 124 14.79 0.01 -5.25
CA LEU A 124 15.45 1.07 -6.00
C LEU A 124 16.77 0.61 -6.60
N LEU A 125 17.62 -0.02 -5.78
CA LEU A 125 18.95 -0.47 -6.19
C LEU A 125 18.89 -1.50 -7.33
N GLN A 126 17.88 -2.37 -7.33
CA GLN A 126 17.64 -3.33 -8.41
C GLN A 126 17.31 -2.68 -9.77
N GLN A 127 16.88 -1.42 -9.81
CA GLN A 127 16.62 -0.72 -11.07
C GLN A 127 17.89 -0.13 -11.71
N ILE A 128 18.97 -0.03 -10.93
CA ILE A 128 20.24 0.56 -11.36
C ILE A 128 20.98 -0.42 -12.27
N ASP A 129 21.44 0.05 -13.43
CA ASP A 129 22.27 -0.70 -14.36
C ASP A 129 23.44 0.16 -14.88
N GLU A 130 24.22 -0.37 -15.82
CA GLU A 130 25.37 0.33 -16.41
C GLU A 130 25.02 1.60 -17.20
N LYS A 131 23.73 1.78 -17.55
CA LYS A 131 23.19 2.93 -18.27
C LYS A 131 22.57 3.95 -17.35
N THR A 132 22.38 3.64 -16.07
CA THR A 132 21.85 4.62 -15.10
C THR A 132 22.81 5.80 -14.97
N ARG A 133 22.24 7.01 -15.09
CA ARG A 133 22.99 8.27 -14.96
C ARG A 133 22.48 9.16 -13.84
N ILE A 134 21.19 9.14 -13.57
CA ILE A 134 20.57 9.94 -12.52
C ILE A 134 19.56 9.08 -11.74
N ILE A 135 19.57 9.22 -10.42
CA ILE A 135 18.51 8.82 -9.52
C ILE A 135 17.87 10.09 -8.98
N PHE A 136 16.57 10.29 -9.21
CA PHE A 136 15.81 11.38 -8.59
C PHE A 136 15.00 10.84 -7.41
N LEU A 137 15.14 11.45 -6.23
CA LEU A 137 14.31 11.17 -5.07
C LEU A 137 13.84 12.49 -4.45
N ALA A 138 12.53 12.71 -4.42
CA ALA A 138 11.96 13.77 -3.59
C ALA A 138 11.99 13.33 -2.12
N ASN A 139 12.52 14.19 -1.24
CA ASN A 139 12.74 13.86 0.17
C ASN A 139 12.52 15.11 1.06
N PRO A 140 11.30 15.35 1.59
CA PRO A 140 10.10 14.51 1.52
C PRO A 140 9.49 14.34 0.12
N ASN A 141 8.89 13.17 -0.15
CA ASN A 141 8.33 12.80 -1.44
C ASN A 141 7.00 13.52 -1.73
N ASN A 142 6.80 13.99 -2.96
CA ASN A 142 5.49 14.42 -3.47
C ASN A 142 4.99 13.34 -4.41
N PRO A 143 3.85 12.67 -4.14
CA PRO A 143 2.67 13.20 -3.43
C PRO A 143 2.42 12.65 -2.04
N THR A 144 3.26 11.75 -1.54
CA THR A 144 2.96 10.89 -0.39
C THR A 144 3.42 11.46 0.94
N GLY A 145 4.40 12.38 0.92
CA GLY A 145 4.90 13.08 2.11
C GLY A 145 5.92 12.28 2.93
N ASN A 146 6.17 11.01 2.59
CA ASN A 146 7.18 10.18 3.25
C ASN A 146 8.61 10.69 2.95
N TYR A 147 9.55 10.28 3.79
CA TYR A 147 10.96 10.67 3.69
C TYR A 147 11.87 9.43 3.82
N LEU A 148 13.15 9.62 3.53
CA LEU A 148 14.22 8.67 3.82
C LEU A 148 14.74 8.91 5.23
N THR A 149 14.75 7.87 6.05
CA THR A 149 15.43 7.94 7.35
C THR A 149 16.95 8.09 7.14
N GLN A 150 17.65 8.59 8.15
CA GLN A 150 19.11 8.76 8.10
C GLN A 150 19.83 7.46 7.72
N PRO A 151 19.54 6.29 8.34
CA PRO A 151 20.15 5.04 7.92
C PRO A 151 19.85 4.65 6.47
N GLN A 152 18.63 4.94 5.97
CA GLN A 152 18.26 4.67 4.59
C GLN A 152 19.03 5.56 3.61
N LEU A 153 19.15 6.85 3.90
CA LEU A 153 19.92 7.77 3.06
C LEU A 153 21.41 7.41 3.06
N GLU A 154 22.00 7.14 4.23
CA GLU A 154 23.40 6.73 4.34
C GLU A 154 23.69 5.45 3.56
N ARG A 155 22.77 4.48 3.62
CA ARG A 155 22.85 3.26 2.82
C ARG A 155 22.79 3.54 1.32
N LEU A 156 21.88 4.39 0.86
CA LEU A 156 21.82 4.80 -0.54
C LEU A 156 23.12 5.47 -0.99
N LEU A 157 23.66 6.38 -0.19
CA LEU A 157 24.91 7.06 -0.50
C LEU A 157 26.10 6.09 -0.62
N GLN A 158 26.10 5.00 0.17
CA GLN A 158 27.14 3.97 0.14
C GLN A 158 26.97 2.98 -1.02
N GLU A 159 25.74 2.59 -1.35
CA GLU A 159 25.46 1.53 -2.34
C GLU A 159 25.24 2.06 -3.76
N VAL A 160 24.87 3.33 -3.94
CA VAL A 160 24.74 3.94 -5.27
C VAL A 160 26.12 4.06 -5.93
N PRO A 161 26.30 3.57 -7.17
CA PRO A 161 27.60 3.64 -7.84
C PRO A 161 28.08 5.10 -8.00
N PRO A 162 29.37 5.41 -7.75
CA PRO A 162 29.89 6.78 -7.77
C PRO A 162 29.68 7.54 -9.10
N GLN A 163 29.52 6.83 -10.22
CA GLN A 163 29.24 7.41 -11.53
C GLN A 163 27.77 7.79 -11.75
N VAL A 164 26.87 7.35 -10.88
CA VAL A 164 25.44 7.65 -10.92
C VAL A 164 25.18 8.87 -10.04
N LEU A 165 24.52 9.88 -10.60
CA LEU A 165 24.16 11.07 -9.87
C LEU A 165 22.95 10.79 -8.96
N LEU A 166 23.09 10.99 -7.66
CA LEU A 166 21.98 10.95 -6.72
C LEU A 166 21.47 12.38 -6.51
N VAL A 167 20.23 12.65 -6.93
CA VAL A 167 19.59 13.95 -6.78
C VAL A 167 18.50 13.86 -5.73
N LEU A 168 18.70 14.55 -4.61
CA LEU A 168 17.70 14.73 -3.57
C LEU A 168 16.93 16.03 -3.83
N ASP A 169 15.63 15.91 -4.09
CA ASP A 169 14.73 17.05 -4.23
C ASP A 169 14.05 17.34 -2.89
N GLU A 170 14.65 18.25 -2.13
CA GLU A 170 14.26 18.64 -0.79
C GLU A 170 13.27 19.81 -0.78
N ALA A 171 12.27 19.75 -1.67
CA ALA A 171 11.33 20.85 -1.84
C ALA A 171 10.49 21.18 -0.58
N TYR A 172 10.42 20.27 0.39
CA TYR A 172 9.59 20.36 1.59
C TYR A 172 10.38 20.27 2.90
N VAL A 173 11.72 20.32 2.85
CA VAL A 173 12.59 20.07 4.01
C VAL A 173 12.33 21.01 5.19
N GLU A 174 11.85 22.24 4.94
CA GLU A 174 11.51 23.18 6.02
C GLU A 174 10.36 22.70 6.92
N TYR A 175 9.52 21.78 6.43
CA TYR A 175 8.40 21.22 7.21
C TYR A 175 8.75 19.93 7.94
N THR A 176 9.98 19.43 7.78
CA THR A 176 10.38 18.14 8.35
C THR A 176 10.65 18.24 9.85
N THR A 177 10.00 17.36 10.62
CA THR A 177 10.04 17.28 12.08
C THR A 177 10.49 15.91 12.60
N ALA A 178 10.61 14.94 11.70
CA ALA A 178 11.02 13.58 12.02
C ALA A 178 12.42 13.55 12.68
N PRO A 179 12.58 12.87 13.83
CA PRO A 179 13.84 12.85 14.57
C PRO A 179 14.94 12.02 13.91
N ASP A 180 14.57 11.10 13.01
CA ASP A 180 15.46 10.24 12.25
C ASP A 180 15.63 10.71 10.80
N PHE A 181 15.18 11.92 10.45
CA PHE A 181 15.50 12.57 9.18
C PHE A 181 16.86 13.27 9.28
N THR A 182 17.57 13.32 8.15
CA THR A 182 18.81 14.09 8.02
C THR A 182 18.79 14.88 6.71
N ASP A 183 19.36 16.07 6.77
CA ASP A 183 19.49 16.98 5.65
C ASP A 183 20.58 16.48 4.68
N GLY A 184 20.24 16.31 3.39
CA GLY A 184 21.18 15.87 2.36
C GLY A 184 22.39 16.79 2.20
N MET A 185 22.25 18.08 2.54
CA MET A 185 23.36 19.05 2.49
C MET A 185 24.54 18.62 3.37
N ALA A 186 24.29 17.89 4.47
CA ALA A 186 25.34 17.41 5.39
C ALA A 186 26.32 16.42 4.73
N TYR A 187 25.92 15.79 3.62
CA TYR A 187 26.69 14.74 2.95
C TYR A 187 27.42 15.22 1.69
N LEU A 188 27.19 16.47 1.26
CA LEU A 188 27.74 17.00 0.00
C LEU A 188 29.28 16.96 -0.07
N SER A 189 29.96 17.18 1.05
CA SER A 189 31.43 17.14 1.11
C SER A 189 32.01 15.72 0.98
N GLN A 190 31.22 14.70 1.33
CA GLN A 190 31.63 13.29 1.35
C GLN A 190 31.30 12.59 0.03
N TYR A 191 30.22 12.99 -0.65
CA TYR A 191 29.71 12.31 -1.84
C TYR A 191 29.68 13.24 -3.05
N PRO A 192 30.70 13.19 -3.94
CA PRO A 192 30.80 14.10 -5.08
C PRO A 192 29.68 13.98 -6.12
N ASN A 193 28.97 12.84 -6.14
CA ASN A 193 27.84 12.54 -7.00
C ASN A 193 26.48 12.88 -6.36
N LEU A 194 26.46 13.58 -5.23
CA LEU A 194 25.24 14.07 -4.60
C LEU A 194 24.89 15.48 -5.09
N VAL A 195 23.62 15.69 -5.42
CA VAL A 195 23.01 17.00 -5.69
C VAL A 195 21.81 17.17 -4.78
N VAL A 196 21.69 18.32 -4.15
CA VAL A 196 20.51 18.67 -3.37
C VAL A 196 19.80 19.85 -4.02
N LEU A 197 18.51 19.69 -4.33
CA LEU A 197 17.64 20.73 -4.87
C LEU A 197 16.75 21.29 -3.77
N ARG A 198 16.56 22.61 -3.77
CA ARG A 198 15.60 23.31 -2.90
C ARG A 198 14.86 24.41 -3.64
N THR A 199 13.75 24.84 -3.07
CA THR A 199 12.84 25.78 -3.71
C THR A 199 12.30 26.80 -2.72
N PHE A 200 12.09 28.03 -3.20
CA PHE A 200 11.37 29.04 -2.43
C PHE A 200 9.84 28.94 -2.63
N SER A 201 9.36 27.94 -3.39
CA SER A 201 7.95 27.82 -3.74
C SER A 201 7.06 27.38 -2.57
N LYS A 202 7.63 26.66 -1.60
CA LYS A 202 6.89 26.03 -0.50
C LYS A 202 6.91 26.94 0.72
N ALA A 203 7.69 26.63 1.74
CA ALA A 203 7.71 27.39 3.00
C ALA A 203 7.93 28.91 2.83
N TYR A 204 8.68 29.35 1.82
CA TYR A 204 8.91 30.78 1.56
C TYR A 204 7.79 31.49 0.76
N GLY A 205 6.79 30.77 0.24
CA GLY A 205 5.62 31.38 -0.43
C GLY A 205 5.86 31.98 -1.81
N LEU A 206 7.01 31.72 -2.45
CA LEU A 206 7.42 32.35 -3.72
C LEU A 206 7.09 31.51 -4.97
N ALA A 207 6.04 30.69 -4.92
CA ALA A 207 5.76 29.72 -5.99
C ALA A 207 5.61 30.37 -7.38
N ALA A 208 4.91 31.51 -7.44
CA ALA A 208 4.66 32.26 -8.68
C ALA A 208 5.92 32.93 -9.25
N LEU A 209 6.91 33.24 -8.41
CA LEU A 209 8.15 33.89 -8.84
C LEU A 209 9.14 32.92 -9.48
N ARG A 210 8.92 31.61 -9.33
CA ARG A 210 9.76 30.55 -9.92
C ARG A 210 11.24 30.74 -9.54
N VAL A 211 11.58 30.54 -8.28
CA VAL A 211 12.98 30.60 -7.82
C VAL A 211 13.33 29.41 -6.94
N GLY A 212 14.49 28.83 -7.21
CA GLY A 212 15.03 27.67 -6.51
C GLY A 212 16.51 27.54 -6.79
N TYR A 213 17.16 26.59 -6.13
CA TYR A 213 18.59 26.40 -6.22
C TYR A 213 18.96 24.92 -6.11
N LEU A 214 20.15 24.60 -6.61
CA LEU A 214 20.82 23.34 -6.38
C LEU A 214 22.15 23.59 -5.70
N VAL A 215 22.57 22.65 -4.86
CA VAL A 215 23.90 22.62 -4.26
C VAL A 215 24.57 21.31 -4.61
N ALA A 216 25.81 21.39 -5.10
CA ALA A 216 26.59 20.24 -5.53
C ALA A 216 28.09 20.57 -5.52
N GLN A 217 28.94 19.61 -5.89
CA GLN A 217 30.35 19.90 -6.13
C GLN A 217 30.54 20.89 -7.28
N GLU A 218 31.51 21.79 -7.16
CA GLU A 218 31.74 22.90 -8.11
C GLU A 218 31.86 22.42 -9.57
N GLN A 219 32.57 21.31 -9.80
CA GLN A 219 32.74 20.76 -11.15
C GLN A 219 31.41 20.38 -11.80
N LEU A 220 30.47 19.85 -11.01
CA LEU A 220 29.14 19.50 -11.49
C LEU A 220 28.30 20.75 -11.73
N VAL A 221 28.36 21.73 -10.83
CA VAL A 221 27.68 23.02 -11.00
C VAL A 221 28.13 23.70 -12.29
N GLN A 222 29.44 23.78 -12.54
CA GLN A 222 30.00 24.33 -13.78
C GLN A 222 29.45 23.60 -15.01
N LYS A 223 29.39 22.27 -14.98
CA LYS A 223 28.82 21.46 -16.06
C LYS A 223 27.34 21.80 -16.32
N ILE A 224 26.53 21.92 -15.27
CA ILE A 224 25.11 22.28 -15.37
C ILE A 224 24.93 23.68 -15.96
N LEU A 225 25.76 24.64 -15.53
CA LEU A 225 25.69 26.01 -16.01
C LEU A 225 26.02 26.15 -17.51
N THR A 226 26.77 25.22 -18.12
CA THR A 226 27.05 25.25 -19.57
C THR A 226 25.82 25.12 -20.47
N VAL A 227 24.74 24.51 -19.96
CA VAL A 227 23.47 24.32 -20.70
C VAL A 227 22.37 25.27 -20.22
N LYS A 228 22.68 26.17 -19.27
CA LYS A 228 21.74 27.16 -18.71
C LYS A 228 21.67 28.40 -19.60
N LEU A 229 20.45 28.90 -19.83
CA LEU A 229 20.26 30.17 -20.53
C LEU A 229 20.59 31.36 -19.62
N PRO A 230 21.18 32.44 -20.17
CA PRO A 230 21.37 33.66 -19.40
C PRO A 230 20.03 34.35 -19.12
N TYR A 231 19.96 35.12 -18.03
CA TYR A 231 18.80 35.96 -17.64
C TYR A 231 17.48 35.22 -17.36
N ASN A 232 17.51 33.89 -17.27
CA ASN A 232 16.36 33.02 -17.01
C ASN A 232 15.68 33.25 -15.64
N VAL A 233 16.46 33.60 -14.61
CA VAL A 233 15.94 33.95 -13.27
C VAL A 233 15.67 35.45 -13.23
N ASN A 234 14.39 35.81 -13.25
CA ASN A 234 13.95 37.20 -13.34
C ASN A 234 14.36 38.05 -12.10
N GLN A 235 14.42 39.37 -12.25
CA GLN A 235 14.87 40.29 -11.20
C GLN A 235 13.98 40.22 -9.94
N PHE A 236 12.65 40.12 -10.12
CA PHE A 236 11.71 40.03 -9.01
C PHE A 236 11.96 38.79 -8.15
N ALA A 237 12.21 37.65 -8.80
CA ALA A 237 12.55 36.40 -8.16
C ALA A 237 13.84 36.49 -7.33
N GLN A 238 14.90 37.08 -7.89
CA GLN A 238 16.18 37.23 -7.18
C GLN A 238 16.04 38.11 -5.93
N MET A 239 15.36 39.26 -6.05
CA MET A 239 15.16 40.20 -4.95
C MET A 239 14.22 39.64 -3.87
N ALA A 240 13.12 39.01 -4.28
CA ALA A 240 12.18 38.38 -3.35
C ALA A 240 12.81 37.21 -2.58
N ALA A 241 13.60 36.37 -3.26
CA ALA A 241 14.29 35.25 -2.60
C ALA A 241 15.33 35.73 -1.59
N LEU A 242 16.08 36.80 -1.89
CA LEU A 242 17.00 37.43 -0.94
C LEU A 242 16.25 37.92 0.31
N ALA A 243 15.16 38.67 0.13
CA ALA A 243 14.36 39.17 1.24
C ALA A 243 13.72 38.03 2.06
N ALA A 244 13.24 36.97 1.41
CA ALA A 244 12.66 35.80 2.07
C ALA A 244 13.71 35.01 2.87
N LEU A 245 14.95 34.92 2.37
CA LEU A 245 16.05 34.25 3.05
C LEU A 245 16.44 34.95 4.36
N GLU A 246 16.33 36.28 4.40
CA GLU A 246 16.59 37.10 5.59
C GLU A 246 15.45 37.05 6.62
N ASP A 247 14.22 36.72 6.20
CA ASP A 247 13.03 36.79 7.03
C ASP A 247 12.70 35.49 7.78
N GLN A 248 13.63 35.05 8.62
CA GLN A 248 13.51 33.79 9.36
C GLN A 248 12.30 33.74 10.32
N GLU A 249 11.88 34.89 10.85
CA GLU A 249 10.69 34.98 11.70
C GLU A 249 9.42 34.58 10.94
N HIS A 250 9.23 35.11 9.72
CA HIS A 250 8.08 34.78 8.89
C HIS A 250 8.12 33.32 8.40
N LEU A 251 9.30 32.81 8.05
CA LEU A 251 9.48 31.40 7.70
C LEU A 251 9.06 30.48 8.86
N ASN A 252 9.59 30.74 10.06
CA ASN A 252 9.28 29.95 11.26
C ASN A 252 7.80 30.01 11.61
N HIS A 253 7.18 31.20 11.50
CA HIS A 253 5.74 31.36 11.69
C HIS A 253 4.95 30.51 10.67
N THR A 254 5.29 30.60 9.39
CA THR A 254 4.65 29.82 8.32
C THR A 254 4.74 28.31 8.58
N VAL A 255 5.93 27.82 8.93
CA VAL A 255 6.15 26.40 9.23
C VAL A 255 5.32 25.98 10.43
N SER A 256 5.34 26.75 11.53
CA SER A 256 4.57 26.48 12.74
C SER A 256 3.05 26.43 12.47
N GLU A 257 2.51 27.43 11.78
CA GLU A 257 1.09 27.48 11.40
C GLU A 257 0.70 26.32 10.48
N THR A 258 1.57 25.96 9.54
CA THR A 258 1.35 24.80 8.66
C THR A 258 1.30 23.50 9.46
N LEU A 259 2.19 23.31 10.44
CA LEU A 259 2.22 22.11 11.27
C LEU A 259 0.97 22.00 12.16
N ILE A 260 0.56 23.10 12.80
CA ILE A 260 -0.68 23.17 13.59
C ILE A 260 -1.89 22.88 12.69
N SER A 261 -1.96 23.53 11.53
CA SER A 261 -3.04 23.35 10.57
C SER A 261 -3.07 21.93 9.98
N LYS A 262 -1.93 21.28 9.79
CA LYS A 262 -1.84 19.89 9.33
C LYS A 262 -2.41 18.93 10.38
N ALA A 263 -2.10 19.13 11.66
CA ALA A 263 -2.66 18.33 12.75
C ALA A 263 -4.19 18.47 12.84
N HIS A 264 -4.71 19.69 12.65
CA HIS A 264 -6.15 19.91 12.60
C HIS A 264 -6.81 19.21 11.39
N LEU A 265 -6.19 19.28 10.20
CA LEU A 265 -6.69 18.57 9.02
C LEU A 265 -6.73 17.05 9.23
N GLN A 266 -5.72 16.48 9.89
CA GLN A 266 -5.69 15.04 10.25
C GLN A 266 -6.91 14.66 11.10
N GLN A 267 -7.22 15.43 12.14
CA GLN A 267 -8.38 15.20 12.99
C GLN A 267 -9.71 15.26 12.21
N LEU A 268 -9.84 16.19 11.27
CA LEU A 268 -11.03 16.32 10.44
C LEU A 268 -11.17 15.16 9.45
N LEU A 269 -10.07 14.66 8.88
CA LEU A 269 -10.07 13.49 8.00
C LEU A 269 -10.40 12.20 8.78
N ASP A 270 -9.87 12.07 10.01
CA ASP A 270 -10.24 10.97 10.92
C ASP A 270 -11.75 10.98 11.22
N ALA A 271 -12.32 12.17 11.46
CA ALA A 271 -13.75 12.34 11.68
C ALA A 271 -14.59 12.01 10.42
N CYS A 272 -14.07 12.25 9.21
CA CYS A 272 -14.68 11.80 7.96
C CYS A 272 -14.56 10.28 7.71
N GLY A 273 -13.79 9.57 8.53
CA GLY A 273 -13.52 8.14 8.40
C GLY A 273 -12.74 7.77 7.13
N VAL A 274 -11.96 8.70 6.59
CA VAL A 274 -11.07 8.43 5.43
C VAL A 274 -9.66 8.14 5.91
N GLN A 275 -8.95 7.29 5.19
CA GLN A 275 -7.55 6.99 5.51
C GLN A 275 -6.64 8.07 4.93
N TRP A 276 -5.59 8.43 5.66
CA TRP A 276 -4.54 9.34 5.21
C TRP A 276 -3.18 8.84 5.71
N TRP A 277 -2.10 9.32 5.09
CA TRP A 277 -0.73 8.94 5.46
C TRP A 277 0.03 10.12 6.09
N PRO A 278 0.89 9.87 7.10
CA PRO A 278 1.80 10.88 7.64
C PRO A 278 2.64 11.52 6.55
N SER A 279 2.92 12.82 6.71
CA SER A 279 3.59 13.62 5.70
C SER A 279 4.50 14.63 6.37
N GLU A 280 5.76 14.67 5.93
CA GLU A 280 6.73 15.73 6.26
C GLU A 280 6.62 16.92 5.28
N GLY A 281 5.57 16.97 4.46
CA GLY A 281 5.22 18.11 3.60
C GLY A 281 4.11 19.00 4.18
N ASN A 282 3.67 19.97 3.37
CA ASN A 282 2.53 20.85 3.64
C ASN A 282 1.20 20.32 3.07
N PHE A 283 1.09 19.01 2.87
CA PHE A 283 -0.07 18.35 2.26
C PHE A 283 -0.26 16.97 2.89
N LEU A 284 -1.44 16.37 2.69
CA LEU A 284 -1.74 14.99 3.04
C LEU A 284 -2.13 14.20 1.79
N TYR A 285 -1.73 12.93 1.77
CA TYR A 285 -2.19 11.92 0.82
C TYR A 285 -3.37 11.18 1.46
N VAL A 286 -4.49 11.06 0.75
CA VAL A 286 -5.78 10.60 1.32
C VAL A 286 -6.38 9.51 0.42
N ASP A 287 -6.82 8.41 1.02
CA ASP A 287 -7.69 7.40 0.39
C ASP A 287 -9.13 7.74 0.76
N ALA A 288 -9.92 8.09 -0.25
CA ALA A 288 -11.32 8.45 -0.08
C ALA A 288 -12.20 7.26 0.33
N GLY A 289 -11.70 6.03 0.25
CA GLY A 289 -12.46 4.79 0.44
C GLY A 289 -13.43 4.47 -0.71
N VAL A 290 -13.59 5.41 -1.65
CA VAL A 290 -14.50 5.36 -2.81
C VAL A 290 -13.78 5.96 -4.01
N PRO A 291 -14.25 5.75 -5.25
CA PRO A 291 -13.57 6.31 -6.43
C PRO A 291 -13.32 7.82 -6.28
N ALA A 292 -12.05 8.20 -6.20
CA ALA A 292 -11.64 9.56 -5.87
C ALA A 292 -12.14 10.58 -6.88
N ALA A 293 -12.27 10.19 -8.16
CA ALA A 293 -12.79 11.06 -9.21
C ALA A 293 -14.16 11.70 -8.85
N GLY A 294 -15.06 10.93 -8.23
CA GLY A 294 -16.36 11.45 -7.77
C GLY A 294 -16.22 12.45 -6.63
N VAL A 295 -15.33 12.17 -5.68
CA VAL A 295 -15.04 13.07 -4.55
C VAL A 295 -14.37 14.36 -5.01
N VAL A 296 -13.36 14.26 -5.89
CA VAL A 296 -12.68 15.43 -6.47
C VAL A 296 -13.67 16.29 -7.24
N ALA A 297 -14.54 15.69 -8.07
CA ALA A 297 -15.56 16.42 -8.80
C ALA A 297 -16.60 17.09 -7.87
N GLY A 298 -17.04 16.39 -6.82
CA GLY A 298 -17.97 16.92 -5.81
C GLY A 298 -17.37 18.10 -5.05
N LEU A 299 -16.14 17.97 -4.56
CA LEU A 299 -15.43 19.05 -3.84
C LEU A 299 -15.27 20.29 -4.72
N ALA A 300 -14.98 20.09 -6.02
CA ALA A 300 -14.82 21.19 -6.97
C ALA A 300 -16.11 22.01 -7.14
N GLN A 301 -17.29 21.40 -7.04
CA GLN A 301 -18.59 22.11 -7.08
C GLN A 301 -18.76 23.05 -5.89
N TYR A 302 -18.09 22.76 -4.77
CA TYR A 302 -18.09 23.58 -3.56
C TYR A 302 -16.89 24.54 -3.47
N GLY A 303 -16.12 24.71 -4.56
CA GLY A 303 -14.98 25.63 -4.59
C GLY A 303 -13.71 25.07 -3.96
N ILE A 304 -13.69 23.78 -3.61
CA ILE A 304 -12.53 23.08 -3.03
C ILE A 304 -11.84 22.29 -4.15
N ARG A 305 -10.60 22.65 -4.47
CA ARG A 305 -9.78 21.91 -5.43
C ARG A 305 -8.80 21.04 -4.68
N VAL A 306 -8.77 19.75 -5.01
CA VAL A 306 -7.77 18.79 -4.54
C VAL A 306 -7.00 18.21 -5.73
N ARG A 307 -5.86 17.58 -5.49
CA ARG A 307 -5.06 16.97 -6.54
C ARG A 307 -5.53 15.53 -6.76
N GLU A 308 -6.03 15.26 -7.95
CA GLU A 308 -6.25 13.89 -8.41
C GLU A 308 -4.92 13.17 -8.62
N MET A 309 -4.90 11.88 -8.26
CA MET A 309 -3.75 11.01 -8.35
C MET A 309 -4.00 9.94 -9.42
N ASP A 310 -2.93 9.31 -9.91
CA ASP A 310 -3.06 8.19 -10.86
C ASP A 310 -3.74 6.95 -10.23
N SER A 311 -4.00 6.98 -8.92
CA SER A 311 -4.73 5.94 -8.20
C SER A 311 -6.24 6.21 -8.17
N LYS A 312 -7.02 5.15 -8.42
CA LYS A 312 -8.50 5.18 -8.44
C LYS A 312 -9.16 5.75 -7.17
N PHE A 313 -8.52 5.58 -6.01
CA PHE A 313 -9.11 5.89 -4.70
C PHE A 313 -8.43 7.05 -3.97
N HIS A 314 -7.31 7.56 -4.48
CA HIS A 314 -6.52 8.54 -3.74
C HIS A 314 -6.61 9.93 -4.34
N PHE A 315 -6.58 10.92 -3.45
CA PHE A 315 -6.32 12.31 -3.80
C PHE A 315 -5.30 12.88 -2.82
N ARG A 316 -4.70 14.01 -3.17
CA ARG A 316 -3.81 14.77 -2.29
C ARG A 316 -4.39 16.15 -2.03
N ILE A 317 -4.24 16.64 -0.82
CA ILE A 317 -4.72 17.97 -0.42
C ILE A 317 -3.66 18.74 0.35
N THR A 318 -3.35 19.94 -0.13
CA THR A 318 -2.46 20.90 0.54
C THR A 318 -3.17 21.55 1.71
N VAL A 319 -2.48 21.70 2.85
CA VAL A 319 -3.00 22.27 4.08
C VAL A 319 -3.36 23.75 3.88
N GLY A 320 -4.63 24.08 4.09
CA GLY A 320 -5.16 25.45 4.09
C GLY A 320 -5.43 26.01 5.49
N THR A 321 -6.11 27.15 5.53
CA THR A 321 -6.51 27.81 6.79
C THR A 321 -7.56 26.98 7.53
N HIS A 322 -7.79 27.28 8.82
CA HIS A 322 -8.85 26.64 9.60
C HIS A 322 -10.22 26.72 8.90
N GLU A 323 -10.58 27.88 8.35
CA GLU A 323 -11.83 28.07 7.61
C GLU A 323 -11.92 27.16 6.36
N ASN A 324 -10.83 27.07 5.59
CA ASN A 324 -10.75 26.16 4.43
C ASN A 324 -10.96 24.70 4.84
N GLN A 325 -10.37 24.29 5.96
CA GLN A 325 -10.45 22.92 6.45
C GLN A 325 -11.82 22.56 7.01
N GLN A 326 -12.50 23.48 7.71
CA GLN A 326 -13.87 23.27 8.18
C GLN A 326 -14.83 23.12 6.99
N HIS A 327 -14.72 23.99 5.99
CA HIS A 327 -15.50 23.88 4.75
C HIS A 327 -15.22 22.55 4.03
N LEU A 328 -13.95 22.11 3.96
CA LEU A 328 -13.61 20.79 3.45
C LEU A 328 -14.30 19.68 4.24
N HIS A 329 -14.22 19.69 5.57
CA HIS A 329 -14.79 18.65 6.42
C HIS A 329 -16.29 18.50 6.20
N GLU A 330 -17.03 19.61 6.24
CA GLU A 330 -18.47 19.63 6.00
C GLU A 330 -18.82 19.04 4.62
N LYS A 331 -18.18 19.53 3.56
CA LYS A 331 -18.50 19.09 2.19
C LYS A 331 -18.02 17.68 1.90
N LEU A 332 -16.89 17.27 2.47
CA LEU A 332 -16.39 15.91 2.33
C LEU A 332 -17.34 14.92 3.03
N ASN A 333 -17.88 15.25 4.21
CA ASN A 333 -18.91 14.45 4.85
C ASN A 333 -20.19 14.34 4.02
N ASP A 334 -20.66 15.46 3.45
CA ASP A 334 -21.83 15.48 2.56
C ASP A 334 -21.61 14.54 1.36
N ILE A 335 -20.46 14.65 0.70
CA ILE A 335 -20.09 13.84 -0.48
C ILE A 335 -19.90 12.37 -0.11
N LEU A 336 -19.33 12.10 1.07
CA LEU A 336 -19.12 10.75 1.58
C LEU A 336 -20.36 10.18 2.30
N ALA A 337 -21.50 10.86 2.24
CA ALA A 337 -22.76 10.32 2.71
C ALA A 337 -23.09 9.05 1.88
N PRO A 338 -23.38 7.91 2.52
CA PRO A 338 -23.53 6.65 1.78
C PRO A 338 -24.55 6.70 0.66
N ALA A 339 -25.71 7.33 0.88
CA ALA A 339 -26.75 7.55 -0.14
C ALA A 339 -26.27 8.34 -1.37
N GLN A 340 -25.19 9.11 -1.29
CA GLN A 340 -24.63 9.85 -2.42
C GLN A 340 -23.59 9.05 -3.19
N ILE A 341 -22.79 8.23 -2.50
CA ILE A 341 -21.72 7.46 -3.13
C ILE A 341 -22.26 6.17 -3.77
N TRP A 342 -23.21 5.51 -3.11
CA TRP A 342 -23.68 4.19 -3.51
C TRP A 342 -25.08 4.30 -4.12
N PRO A 343 -25.22 4.13 -5.45
CA PRO A 343 -26.54 4.14 -6.08
C PRO A 343 -27.39 2.93 -5.69
N ASP A 344 -26.75 1.85 -5.23
CA ASP A 344 -27.45 0.70 -4.68
C ASP A 344 -27.87 0.99 -3.24
N LYS A 345 -29.18 0.95 -2.99
CA LYS A 345 -29.79 1.26 -1.70
C LYS A 345 -29.29 0.35 -0.58
N ALA A 346 -29.07 -0.94 -0.86
CA ALA A 346 -28.64 -1.88 0.17
C ALA A 346 -27.19 -1.57 0.61
N LEU A 347 -26.31 -1.23 -0.34
CA LEU A 347 -24.93 -0.86 -0.03
C LEU A 347 -24.85 0.47 0.74
N ALA A 348 -25.67 1.46 0.37
CA ALA A 348 -25.78 2.70 1.12
C ALA A 348 -26.25 2.45 2.56
N GLN A 349 -27.29 1.65 2.74
CA GLN A 349 -27.86 1.33 4.05
C GLN A 349 -26.85 0.62 4.97
N ILE A 350 -26.01 -0.28 4.45
CA ILE A 350 -24.95 -0.93 5.24
C ILE A 350 -24.05 0.12 5.91
N LEU A 351 -23.58 1.11 5.15
CA LEU A 351 -22.69 2.14 5.69
C LEU A 351 -23.44 3.09 6.62
N GLU A 352 -24.68 3.46 6.31
CA GLU A 352 -25.49 4.31 7.19
C GLU A 352 -25.70 3.67 8.56
N THR A 353 -26.15 2.42 8.58
CA THR A 353 -26.32 1.65 9.81
C THR A 353 -24.99 1.52 10.55
N GLY A 354 -23.90 1.19 9.84
CA GLY A 354 -22.57 1.10 10.43
C GLY A 354 -22.03 2.42 10.99
N TYR A 355 -22.35 3.58 10.40
CA TYR A 355 -21.93 4.89 10.91
C TYR A 355 -22.69 5.30 12.17
N GLN A 356 -23.96 4.89 12.26
CA GLN A 356 -24.83 5.24 13.39
C GLN A 356 -24.53 4.37 14.61
N LEU A 357 -24.32 3.06 14.42
CA LEU A 357 -24.23 2.08 15.52
C LEU A 357 -23.21 2.43 16.62
N PRO A 358 -21.97 2.87 16.33
CA PRO A 358 -21.02 3.25 17.38
C PRO A 358 -21.48 4.42 18.26
N ASN A 359 -22.45 5.22 17.78
CA ASN A 359 -22.97 6.40 18.46
C ASN A 359 -24.35 6.18 19.10
N ILE A 360 -24.94 4.99 18.95
CA ILE A 360 -26.24 4.65 19.54
C ILE A 360 -26.02 4.13 20.96
N GLU A 361 -26.50 4.88 21.96
CA GLU A 361 -26.45 4.45 23.37
C GLU A 361 -27.54 3.43 23.72
N ASP A 362 -28.70 3.48 23.04
CA ASP A 362 -29.84 2.60 23.28
C ASP A 362 -29.83 1.39 22.34
N VAL A 363 -29.60 0.20 22.90
CA VAL A 363 -29.58 -1.07 22.15
C VAL A 363 -30.85 -1.28 21.31
N PHE A 364 -32.02 -0.81 21.74
CA PHE A 364 -33.25 -0.94 20.97
C PHE A 364 -33.25 -0.11 19.69
N GLN A 365 -32.66 1.09 19.72
CA GLN A 365 -32.48 1.92 18.52
C GLN A 365 -31.49 1.27 17.55
N GLY A 366 -30.43 0.65 18.09
CA GLY A 366 -29.47 -0.11 17.29
C GLY A 366 -30.14 -1.29 16.60
N LEU A 367 -30.95 -2.06 17.34
CA LEU A 367 -31.69 -3.21 16.80
C LEU A 367 -32.70 -2.78 15.73
N ALA A 368 -33.35 -1.62 15.89
CA ALA A 368 -34.24 -1.07 14.87
C ALA A 368 -33.47 -0.72 13.58
N ALA A 369 -32.32 -0.04 13.68
CA ALA A 369 -31.49 0.29 12.52
C ALA A 369 -30.95 -0.96 11.79
N VAL A 370 -30.67 -2.03 12.53
CA VAL A 370 -30.29 -3.34 11.96
C VAL A 370 -31.49 -4.03 11.30
N ALA A 371 -32.69 -3.92 11.89
CA ALA A 371 -33.91 -4.45 11.29
C ALA A 371 -34.23 -3.74 9.96
N ASP A 372 -34.10 -2.42 9.91
CA ASP A 372 -34.28 -1.63 8.68
C ASP A 372 -33.31 -2.07 7.57
N LEU A 373 -32.04 -2.32 7.91
CA LEU A 373 -31.07 -2.89 6.98
C LEU A 373 -31.49 -4.30 6.52
N ALA A 374 -31.93 -5.15 7.45
CA ALA A 374 -32.38 -6.50 7.13
C ALA A 374 -33.60 -6.53 6.19
N GLU A 375 -34.46 -5.50 6.20
CA GLU A 375 -35.56 -5.38 5.23
C GLU A 375 -35.07 -5.14 3.79
N THR A 376 -33.88 -4.55 3.62
CA THR A 376 -33.24 -4.38 2.30
C THR A 376 -32.41 -5.60 1.88
N ALA A 377 -32.23 -6.58 2.77
CA ALA A 377 -31.46 -7.77 2.52
C ALA A 377 -32.31 -8.87 1.88
N ASN A 378 -31.70 -9.64 0.98
CA ASN A 378 -32.36 -10.76 0.31
C ASN A 378 -31.34 -11.84 -0.04
N SER A 379 -31.49 -13.04 0.54
CA SER A 379 -30.54 -14.16 0.36
C SER A 379 -30.46 -14.70 -1.08
N ILE A 380 -31.44 -14.41 -1.94
CA ILE A 380 -31.45 -14.81 -3.36
C ILE A 380 -31.48 -13.60 -4.32
N GLY A 381 -31.27 -12.40 -3.76
CA GLY A 381 -31.36 -11.11 -4.43
C GLY A 381 -30.18 -10.80 -5.35
N THR A 382 -29.79 -9.53 -5.45
CA THR A 382 -28.55 -9.06 -6.06
C THR A 382 -27.35 -9.28 -5.12
N ALA A 383 -26.13 -9.07 -5.61
CA ALA A 383 -24.93 -9.05 -4.76
C ALA A 383 -25.03 -8.08 -3.58
N ALA A 384 -25.62 -6.91 -3.81
CA ALA A 384 -25.82 -5.90 -2.79
C ALA A 384 -26.82 -6.34 -1.70
N GLU A 385 -27.94 -6.94 -2.11
CA GLU A 385 -28.96 -7.42 -1.16
C GLU A 385 -28.44 -8.62 -0.33
N ARG A 386 -27.60 -9.49 -0.92
CA ARG A 386 -27.03 -10.65 -0.20
C ARG A 386 -25.92 -10.25 0.76
N ILE A 387 -25.07 -9.28 0.40
CA ILE A 387 -24.04 -8.79 1.32
C ILE A 387 -24.66 -7.98 2.46
N ALA A 388 -25.75 -7.24 2.22
CA ALA A 388 -26.51 -6.56 3.26
C ALA A 388 -26.99 -7.53 4.36
N LEU A 389 -27.36 -8.76 3.99
CA LEU A 389 -27.71 -9.80 4.96
C LEU A 389 -26.53 -10.14 5.88
N ALA A 390 -25.32 -10.28 5.32
CA ALA A 390 -24.12 -10.59 6.09
C ALA A 390 -23.74 -9.45 7.04
N PHE A 391 -23.84 -8.19 6.59
CA PHE A 391 -23.60 -7.02 7.45
C PHE A 391 -24.67 -6.83 8.52
N ALA A 392 -25.95 -7.09 8.21
CA ALA A 392 -27.02 -7.06 9.22
C ALA A 392 -26.75 -8.07 10.35
N ARG A 393 -26.29 -9.29 10.01
CA ARG A 393 -25.86 -10.28 11.02
C ARG A 393 -24.67 -9.78 11.84
N ALA A 394 -23.67 -9.18 11.19
CA ALA A 394 -22.51 -8.61 11.87
C ALA A 394 -22.88 -7.48 12.83
N PHE A 395 -23.74 -6.55 12.40
CA PHE A 395 -24.21 -5.46 13.24
C PHE A 395 -25.12 -5.93 14.38
N SER A 396 -25.98 -6.93 14.14
CA SER A 396 -26.74 -7.56 15.20
C SER A 396 -25.82 -8.18 16.26
N ALA A 397 -24.69 -8.76 15.84
CA ALA A 397 -23.71 -9.33 16.75
C ALA A 397 -22.95 -8.26 17.56
N CYS A 398 -22.84 -7.02 17.07
CA CYS A 398 -22.32 -5.90 17.86
C CYS A 398 -23.24 -5.52 19.04
N LEU A 399 -24.54 -5.82 18.95
CA LEU A 399 -25.57 -5.41 19.92
C LEU A 399 -26.01 -6.52 20.88
N GLY A 400 -25.67 -7.78 20.58
CA GLY A 400 -26.12 -8.96 21.32
C GLY A 400 -25.39 -9.17 22.65
N PRO A 401 -26.04 -9.75 23.68
CA PRO A 401 -25.42 -10.08 24.97
C PRO A 401 -24.52 -11.32 24.92
N GLU A 402 -24.74 -12.21 23.95
CA GLU A 402 -23.85 -13.34 23.66
C GLU A 402 -22.73 -12.83 22.76
N GLY A 403 -21.52 -12.73 23.30
CA GLY A 403 -20.35 -12.32 22.55
C GLY A 403 -20.09 -13.23 21.34
N ASN A 404 -19.23 -12.75 20.44
CA ASN A 404 -18.82 -13.44 19.22
C ASN A 404 -17.83 -14.60 19.45
N GLU A 405 -18.12 -15.45 20.43
CA GLU A 405 -17.35 -16.66 20.65
C GLU A 405 -17.43 -17.51 19.38
N HIS A 406 -16.31 -17.56 18.64
CA HIS A 406 -16.13 -18.26 17.36
C HIS A 406 -16.55 -17.53 16.07
N ALA A 407 -16.74 -16.21 16.06
CA ALA A 407 -16.82 -15.46 14.79
C ALA A 407 -15.51 -15.65 13.98
N GLY A 408 -15.62 -15.83 12.66
CA GLY A 408 -14.48 -16.15 11.77
C GLY A 408 -14.09 -17.63 11.76
N ASN A 409 -14.46 -18.42 12.77
CA ASN A 409 -14.24 -19.86 12.73
C ASN A 409 -15.27 -20.56 11.83
N LEU A 410 -14.83 -21.06 10.68
CA LEU A 410 -15.67 -21.81 9.75
C LEU A 410 -16.20 -23.11 10.37
N TYR A 411 -15.45 -23.72 11.30
CA TYR A 411 -15.83 -24.98 11.96
C TYR A 411 -16.91 -24.81 13.05
N SER A 412 -17.30 -23.58 13.37
CA SER A 412 -18.43 -23.31 14.27
C SER A 412 -19.72 -22.97 13.50
N SER A 413 -19.77 -23.27 12.19
CA SER A 413 -20.99 -23.13 11.39
C SER A 413 -22.13 -23.96 11.97
N THR A 414 -23.35 -23.40 11.90
CA THR A 414 -24.58 -24.13 12.22
C THR A 414 -25.06 -24.99 11.06
N TYR A 415 -24.46 -24.85 9.86
CA TYR A 415 -24.69 -25.75 8.73
C TYR A 415 -24.00 -27.10 8.98
N GLY A 416 -24.57 -28.16 8.41
CA GLY A 416 -23.98 -29.49 8.52
C GLY A 416 -22.62 -29.58 7.83
N GLU A 417 -21.75 -30.45 8.32
CA GLU A 417 -20.41 -30.68 7.76
C GLU A 417 -20.47 -31.00 6.25
N THR A 418 -21.48 -31.77 5.82
CA THR A 418 -21.72 -32.09 4.41
C THR A 418 -21.98 -30.86 3.54
N ASP A 419 -22.78 -29.91 4.02
CA ASP A 419 -23.14 -28.71 3.28
C ASP A 419 -21.92 -27.78 3.15
N MET A 420 -21.15 -27.65 4.23
CA MET A 420 -19.89 -26.89 4.24
C MET A 420 -18.87 -27.48 3.26
N ILE A 421 -18.74 -28.82 3.22
CA ILE A 421 -17.86 -29.51 2.26
C ILE A 421 -18.35 -29.31 0.82
N SER A 422 -19.67 -29.40 0.55
CA SER A 422 -20.22 -29.16 -0.78
C SER A 422 -19.93 -27.73 -1.25
N ALA A 423 -20.20 -26.75 -0.38
CA ALA A 423 -19.94 -25.34 -0.62
C ALA A 423 -18.46 -25.05 -0.89
N PHE A 424 -17.55 -25.62 -0.09
CA PHE A 424 -16.11 -25.47 -0.31
C PHE A 424 -15.66 -26.09 -1.64
N ASN A 425 -16.20 -27.25 -2.02
CA ASN A 425 -15.93 -27.86 -3.32
C ASN A 425 -16.36 -26.97 -4.49
N VAL A 426 -17.53 -26.31 -4.39
CA VAL A 426 -17.98 -25.34 -5.39
C VAL A 426 -17.04 -24.14 -5.45
N LEU A 427 -16.67 -23.58 -4.29
CA LEU A 427 -15.77 -22.43 -4.24
C LEU A 427 -14.41 -22.72 -4.90
N VAL A 428 -13.83 -23.89 -4.64
CA VAL A 428 -12.57 -24.34 -5.25
C VAL A 428 -12.76 -24.65 -6.74
N LYS A 429 -13.78 -25.39 -7.15
CA LYS A 429 -13.88 -25.86 -8.54
C LYS A 429 -14.41 -24.82 -9.51
N SER A 430 -15.26 -23.91 -9.04
CA SER A 430 -16.02 -23.00 -9.90
C SER A 430 -15.55 -21.55 -9.80
N THR A 431 -14.60 -21.23 -8.92
CA THR A 431 -14.08 -19.88 -8.76
C THR A 431 -12.55 -19.88 -8.58
N PRO A 432 -11.85 -18.83 -9.01
CA PRO A 432 -10.42 -18.70 -8.75
C PRO A 432 -10.12 -18.17 -7.32
N LEU A 433 -11.12 -17.91 -6.48
CA LEU A 433 -10.91 -17.24 -5.18
C LEU A 433 -10.06 -18.06 -4.21
N VAL A 434 -10.09 -19.39 -4.32
CA VAL A 434 -9.22 -20.30 -3.55
C VAL A 434 -8.19 -20.97 -4.47
N THR A 435 -8.64 -21.40 -5.65
CA THR A 435 -7.82 -22.22 -6.56
C THR A 435 -6.67 -21.45 -7.19
N PHE A 436 -6.73 -20.12 -7.28
CA PHE A 436 -5.59 -19.30 -7.65
C PHE A 436 -4.39 -19.53 -6.71
N GLY A 437 -4.62 -19.47 -5.40
CA GLY A 437 -3.58 -19.70 -4.38
C GLY A 437 -3.06 -21.12 -4.42
N HIS A 438 -3.96 -22.11 -4.45
CA HIS A 438 -3.59 -23.53 -4.55
C HIS A 438 -2.74 -23.81 -5.79
N LEU A 439 -3.16 -23.31 -6.96
CA LEU A 439 -2.43 -23.51 -8.21
C LEU A 439 -1.05 -22.83 -8.14
N PHE A 440 -0.99 -21.57 -7.72
CA PHE A 440 0.27 -20.84 -7.60
C PHE A 440 1.24 -21.58 -6.67
N GLY A 441 0.77 -21.96 -5.48
CA GLY A 441 1.57 -22.71 -4.50
C GLY A 441 2.05 -24.05 -5.06
N ASN A 442 1.16 -24.83 -5.68
CA ASN A 442 1.50 -26.12 -6.27
C ASN A 442 2.51 -25.99 -7.41
N LEU A 443 2.38 -24.99 -8.30
CA LEU A 443 3.36 -24.73 -9.35
C LEU A 443 4.73 -24.34 -8.77
N ALA A 444 4.75 -23.53 -7.71
CA ALA A 444 5.98 -23.09 -7.06
C ALA A 444 6.69 -24.28 -6.39
N ILE A 445 5.96 -25.07 -5.61
CA ILE A 445 6.45 -26.31 -4.99
C ILE A 445 6.94 -27.29 -6.05
N ALA A 446 6.18 -27.49 -7.13
CA ALA A 446 6.54 -28.43 -8.18
C ALA A 446 7.85 -28.03 -8.89
N LYS A 447 8.10 -26.74 -9.09
CA LYS A 447 9.36 -26.25 -9.66
C LYS A 447 10.52 -26.33 -8.67
N ALA A 448 10.31 -25.93 -7.41
CA ALA A 448 11.35 -25.95 -6.38
C ALA A 448 11.83 -27.37 -6.04
N THR A 449 11.00 -28.38 -6.26
CA THR A 449 11.28 -29.79 -5.93
C THR A 449 11.49 -30.66 -7.17
N GLU A 450 11.75 -30.08 -8.34
CA GLU A 450 11.86 -30.82 -9.62
C GLU A 450 12.93 -31.92 -9.57
N GLN A 451 14.03 -31.67 -8.85
CA GLN A 451 15.17 -32.59 -8.72
C GLN A 451 15.13 -33.44 -7.44
N SER A 452 14.08 -33.31 -6.63
CA SER A 452 13.97 -33.96 -5.32
C SER A 452 13.26 -35.30 -5.45
N ASN A 453 13.89 -36.36 -4.91
CA ASN A 453 13.30 -37.70 -4.84
C ASN A 453 12.58 -38.00 -3.52
N ASP A 454 12.70 -37.11 -2.53
CA ASP A 454 12.09 -37.22 -1.21
C ASP A 454 11.64 -35.82 -0.79
N ILE A 455 10.33 -35.60 -0.70
CA ILE A 455 9.70 -34.29 -0.52
C ILE A 455 8.88 -34.32 0.76
N HIS A 456 9.09 -33.35 1.64
CA HIS A 456 8.26 -33.17 2.83
C HIS A 456 7.52 -31.83 2.73
N ILE A 457 6.19 -31.86 2.81
CA ILE A 457 5.33 -30.69 2.80
C ILE A 457 4.85 -30.42 4.22
N LEU A 458 5.22 -29.27 4.78
CA LEU A 458 4.61 -28.74 6.00
C LEU A 458 3.49 -27.76 5.60
N ASP A 459 2.25 -28.11 5.90
CA ASP A 459 1.09 -27.28 5.57
C ASP A 459 0.53 -26.60 6.83
N LEU A 460 0.65 -25.28 6.88
CA LEU A 460 0.16 -24.43 7.95
C LEU A 460 -1.26 -23.99 7.62
N GLY A 461 -2.25 -24.74 8.11
CA GLY A 461 -3.67 -24.53 7.82
C GLY A 461 -4.24 -25.50 6.78
N ILE A 462 -3.99 -26.81 6.92
CA ILE A 462 -4.31 -27.81 5.88
C ILE A 462 -5.80 -27.93 5.51
N GLY A 463 -6.71 -27.55 6.42
CA GLY A 463 -8.14 -27.60 6.17
C GLY A 463 -8.63 -29.01 5.77
N SER A 464 -9.17 -29.13 4.56
CA SER A 464 -9.64 -30.41 3.98
C SER A 464 -8.57 -31.18 3.19
N GLY A 465 -7.40 -30.59 2.95
CA GLY A 465 -6.32 -31.18 2.15
C GLY A 465 -6.56 -31.17 0.63
N LEU A 466 -7.60 -30.51 0.11
CA LEU A 466 -7.93 -30.52 -1.32
C LEU A 466 -6.82 -29.98 -2.23
N GLN A 467 -6.02 -29.02 -1.77
CA GLN A 467 -4.86 -28.49 -2.51
C GLN A 467 -3.91 -29.61 -2.96
N TRP A 468 -3.69 -30.59 -2.09
CA TRP A 468 -2.67 -31.60 -2.26
C TRP A 468 -3.06 -32.69 -3.26
N LEU A 469 -4.35 -32.92 -3.51
CA LEU A 469 -4.78 -33.90 -4.52
C LEU A 469 -4.16 -33.58 -5.89
N HIS A 470 -4.29 -32.33 -6.34
CA HIS A 470 -3.74 -31.91 -7.62
C HIS A 470 -2.20 -31.93 -7.63
N LEU A 471 -1.54 -31.58 -6.52
CA LEU A 471 -0.08 -31.66 -6.46
C LEU A 471 0.39 -33.11 -6.56
N LEU A 472 -0.28 -34.06 -5.89
CA LEU A 472 0.06 -35.48 -5.97
C LEU A 472 -0.07 -36.00 -7.41
N ASP A 473 -1.12 -35.61 -8.15
CA ASP A 473 -1.25 -35.92 -9.58
C ASP A 473 -0.04 -35.40 -10.38
N VAL A 474 0.34 -34.13 -10.16
CA VAL A 474 1.48 -33.49 -10.85
C VAL A 474 2.80 -34.18 -10.51
N LEU A 475 3.04 -34.52 -9.25
CA LEU A 475 4.26 -35.18 -8.78
C LEU A 475 4.36 -36.63 -9.30
N ALA A 476 3.23 -37.35 -9.38
CA ALA A 476 3.17 -38.70 -9.95
C ALA A 476 3.44 -38.71 -11.46
N ALA A 477 3.01 -37.67 -12.17
CA ALA A 477 3.20 -37.53 -13.61
C ALA A 477 4.61 -37.06 -14.02
N ARG A 478 5.51 -36.78 -13.06
CA ARG A 478 6.87 -36.30 -13.36
C ARG A 478 7.68 -37.33 -14.16
N PRO A 479 8.51 -36.88 -15.12
CA PRO A 479 9.45 -37.77 -15.80
C PRO A 479 10.46 -38.37 -14.82
N GLY A 480 10.63 -39.69 -14.85
CA GLY A 480 11.61 -40.40 -14.01
C GLY A 480 10.98 -41.18 -12.85
N LYS A 481 11.72 -41.34 -11.76
CA LYS A 481 11.22 -42.04 -10.55
C LYS A 481 10.31 -41.09 -9.79
N ALA A 482 9.08 -41.53 -9.49
CA ALA A 482 8.18 -40.76 -8.65
C ALA A 482 8.79 -40.51 -7.26
N PRO A 483 8.70 -39.28 -6.72
CA PRO A 483 9.29 -38.98 -5.43
C PRO A 483 8.51 -39.65 -4.30
N LYS A 484 9.21 -39.93 -3.20
CA LYS A 484 8.58 -40.15 -1.91
C LYS A 484 8.01 -38.83 -1.40
N ILE A 485 6.80 -38.87 -0.86
CA ILE A 485 6.08 -37.67 -0.42
C ILE A 485 5.61 -37.85 1.03
N SER A 486 6.00 -36.93 1.89
CA SER A 486 5.53 -36.80 3.26
C SER A 486 4.73 -35.51 3.40
N ILE A 487 3.57 -35.54 4.06
CA ILE A 487 2.80 -34.32 4.38
C ILE A 487 2.56 -34.27 5.89
N THR A 488 2.90 -33.13 6.49
CA THR A 488 2.54 -32.77 7.87
C THR A 488 1.54 -31.64 7.84
N GLY A 489 0.28 -31.93 8.16
CA GLY A 489 -0.80 -30.95 8.22
C GLY A 489 -0.98 -30.37 9.62
N VAL A 490 -0.92 -29.05 9.75
CA VAL A 490 -1.18 -28.32 11.00
C VAL A 490 -2.51 -27.57 10.86
N ASP A 491 -3.38 -27.68 11.85
CA ASP A 491 -4.62 -26.90 11.90
C ASP A 491 -5.15 -26.84 13.35
N ILE A 492 -6.08 -25.91 13.60
CA ILE A 492 -6.69 -25.74 14.92
C ILE A 492 -7.44 -27.01 15.37
N PRO A 493 -7.40 -27.34 16.67
CA PRO A 493 -8.15 -28.46 17.23
C PRO A 493 -9.65 -28.38 16.92
N ALA A 494 -10.29 -29.52 16.72
CA ALA A 494 -11.75 -29.59 16.66
C ALA A 494 -12.37 -29.05 17.96
N SER A 495 -13.45 -28.26 17.83
CA SER A 495 -14.17 -27.68 18.98
C SER A 495 -14.90 -28.71 19.83
N THR A 496 -15.20 -29.89 19.25
CA THR A 496 -15.85 -31.01 19.91
C THR A 496 -15.21 -32.34 19.49
N GLY A 497 -15.31 -33.36 20.35
CA GLY A 497 -14.80 -34.70 20.04
C GLY A 497 -13.28 -34.82 20.10
N THR A 498 -12.69 -35.59 19.18
CA THR A 498 -11.24 -35.83 19.16
C THR A 498 -10.53 -34.67 18.45
N PRO A 499 -9.53 -34.02 19.08
CA PRO A 499 -8.91 -32.80 18.55
C PRO A 499 -8.41 -32.87 17.11
N ASP A 500 -7.90 -34.02 16.67
CA ASP A 500 -7.28 -34.25 15.36
C ASP A 500 -8.17 -35.03 14.38
N ALA A 501 -9.44 -35.30 14.71
CA ALA A 501 -10.33 -36.14 13.88
C ALA A 501 -10.42 -35.66 12.43
N ARG A 502 -10.66 -34.35 12.24
CA ARG A 502 -10.79 -33.72 10.91
C ARG A 502 -9.48 -33.79 10.12
N LEU A 503 -8.34 -33.58 10.79
CA LEU A 503 -7.00 -33.70 10.20
C LEU A 503 -6.69 -35.13 9.76
N ARG A 504 -7.11 -36.14 10.53
CA ARG A 504 -6.97 -37.56 10.17
C ARG A 504 -7.82 -37.93 8.97
N GLN A 505 -9.01 -37.34 8.82
CA GLN A 505 -9.87 -37.55 7.67
C GLN A 505 -9.24 -37.00 6.38
N ALA A 506 -8.67 -35.79 6.42
CA ALA A 506 -7.89 -35.25 5.31
C ALA A 506 -6.72 -36.19 4.94
N GLY A 507 -5.98 -36.67 5.95
CA GLY A 507 -4.90 -37.65 5.77
C GLY A 507 -5.35 -38.94 5.09
N CYS A 508 -6.49 -39.50 5.50
CA CYS A 508 -7.06 -40.71 4.90
C CYS A 508 -7.39 -40.51 3.41
N MET A 509 -8.00 -39.37 3.06
CA MET A 509 -8.28 -39.01 1.66
C MET A 509 -7.00 -38.92 0.83
N LEU A 510 -5.96 -38.25 1.35
CA LEU A 510 -4.68 -38.09 0.67
C LEU A 510 -3.96 -39.43 0.48
N GLN A 511 -3.93 -40.28 1.52
CA GLN A 511 -3.35 -41.62 1.45
C GLN A 511 -4.05 -42.48 0.39
N GLN A 512 -5.38 -42.47 0.34
CA GLN A 512 -6.15 -43.21 -0.67
C GLN A 512 -5.88 -42.71 -2.10
N HIS A 513 -5.70 -41.41 -2.27
CA HIS A 513 -5.38 -40.83 -3.58
C HIS A 513 -3.94 -41.15 -3.99
N ALA A 514 -2.95 -40.98 -3.10
CA ALA A 514 -1.56 -41.34 -3.35
C ALA A 514 -1.39 -42.84 -3.69
N ALA A 515 -2.11 -43.72 -2.99
CA ALA A 515 -2.12 -45.15 -3.28
C ALA A 515 -2.64 -45.47 -4.70
N ARG A 516 -3.66 -44.74 -5.19
CA ARG A 516 -4.17 -44.87 -6.56
C ARG A 516 -3.14 -44.44 -7.61
N LEU A 517 -2.28 -43.48 -7.27
CA LEU A 517 -1.20 -42.99 -8.12
C LEU A 517 0.08 -43.84 -8.02
N GLY A 518 0.15 -44.79 -7.08
CA GLY A 518 1.35 -45.61 -6.84
C GLY A 518 2.50 -44.86 -6.17
N LEU A 519 2.20 -43.78 -5.44
CA LEU A 519 3.19 -42.96 -4.73
C LEU A 519 3.57 -43.58 -3.37
N GLU A 520 4.85 -43.52 -3.00
CA GLU A 520 5.27 -43.75 -1.61
C GLU A 520 4.90 -42.53 -0.77
N PHE A 521 3.88 -42.66 0.08
CA PHE A 521 3.26 -41.53 0.76
C PHE A 521 3.13 -41.73 2.27
N HIS A 522 3.52 -40.71 3.05
CA HIS A 522 3.35 -40.65 4.50
C HIS A 522 2.58 -39.39 4.89
N TYR A 523 1.69 -39.52 5.87
CA TYR A 523 0.93 -38.38 6.41
C TYR A 523 1.03 -38.35 7.93
N SER A 524 1.24 -37.15 8.47
CA SER A 524 1.13 -36.85 9.89
C SER A 524 0.35 -35.55 10.09
N CYS A 525 -0.15 -35.30 11.30
CA CYS A 525 -0.89 -34.08 11.59
C CYS A 525 -0.70 -33.58 13.02
N LEU A 526 -0.81 -32.26 13.19
CA LEU A 526 -0.76 -31.57 14.47
C LEU A 526 -2.04 -30.75 14.66
N ALA A 527 -2.90 -31.21 15.57
CA ALA A 527 -4.06 -30.44 16.03
C ALA A 527 -3.61 -29.43 17.10
N LYS A 528 -3.07 -28.29 16.65
CA LYS A 528 -2.56 -27.21 17.49
C LYS A 528 -2.77 -25.87 16.80
N ARG A 529 -2.97 -24.80 17.58
CA ARG A 529 -2.89 -23.43 17.07
C ARG A 529 -1.47 -23.14 16.60
N LEU A 530 -1.31 -22.37 15.53
CA LEU A 530 -0.02 -22.12 14.90
C LEU A 530 0.99 -21.47 15.86
N GLU A 531 0.54 -20.54 16.69
CA GLU A 531 1.35 -19.84 17.70
C GLU A 531 1.89 -20.76 18.82
N ASP A 532 1.24 -21.91 19.01
CA ASP A 532 1.57 -22.93 20.01
C ASP A 532 2.46 -24.05 19.44
N VAL A 533 2.67 -24.08 18.12
CA VAL A 533 3.60 -25.02 17.49
C VAL A 533 5.03 -24.62 17.81
N THR A 534 5.86 -25.63 18.07
CA THR A 534 7.29 -25.48 18.32
C THR A 534 8.09 -26.39 17.39
N LEU A 535 9.38 -26.08 17.20
CA LEU A 535 10.29 -26.94 16.41
C LEU A 535 10.41 -28.38 16.95
N GLN A 536 10.07 -28.63 18.22
CA GLN A 536 10.09 -29.97 18.81
C GLN A 536 8.87 -30.82 18.43
N ASP A 537 7.81 -30.18 17.93
CA ASP A 537 6.62 -30.86 17.42
C ASP A 537 6.84 -31.37 15.98
N LEU A 538 7.88 -30.88 15.31
CA LEU A 538 8.14 -31.10 13.89
C LEU A 538 9.37 -31.99 13.70
N TYR A 539 9.20 -33.06 12.94
CA TYR A 539 10.26 -34.03 12.66
C TYR A 539 10.40 -34.21 11.15
N PHE A 540 11.57 -33.87 10.62
CA PHE A 540 11.91 -33.98 9.20
C PHE A 540 13.18 -34.81 9.03
N SER A 541 13.24 -35.64 8.00
CA SER A 541 14.49 -36.33 7.66
C SER A 541 15.50 -35.32 7.12
N PRO A 542 16.80 -35.39 7.49
CA PRO A 542 17.83 -34.54 6.90
C PRO A 542 18.01 -34.74 5.38
N THR A 543 17.48 -35.83 4.83
CA THR A 543 17.52 -36.16 3.39
C THR A 543 16.32 -35.65 2.60
N GLU A 544 15.25 -35.24 3.29
CA GLU A 544 14.03 -34.74 2.67
C GLU A 544 14.21 -33.28 2.21
N THR A 545 13.66 -32.95 1.03
CA THR A 545 13.49 -31.55 0.63
C THR A 545 12.23 -31.00 1.29
N LEU A 546 12.40 -30.16 2.30
CA LEU A 546 11.29 -29.52 3.00
C LEU A 546 10.71 -28.35 2.19
N VAL A 547 9.40 -28.31 2.04
CA VAL A 547 8.65 -27.15 1.55
C VAL A 547 7.58 -26.77 2.56
N VAL A 548 7.27 -25.48 2.65
CA VAL A 548 6.27 -24.97 3.60
C VAL A 548 5.19 -24.24 2.83
N ASN A 549 3.93 -24.53 3.12
CA ASN A 549 2.77 -23.87 2.52
C ASN A 549 1.92 -23.25 3.63
N SER A 550 1.41 -22.05 3.37
CA SER A 550 0.33 -21.47 4.17
C SER A 550 -0.64 -20.75 3.25
N THR A 551 -1.92 -21.11 3.34
CA THR A 551 -2.97 -20.58 2.46
C THR A 551 -4.15 -20.14 3.32
N PHE A 552 -4.37 -18.82 3.37
CA PHE A 552 -5.41 -18.17 4.17
C PHE A 552 -5.34 -18.53 5.66
N THR A 553 -4.15 -18.42 6.26
CA THR A 553 -3.96 -18.90 7.65
C THR A 553 -3.12 -17.96 8.50
N LEU A 554 -2.07 -17.33 7.97
CA LEU A 554 -1.17 -16.52 8.80
C LEU A 554 -1.86 -15.25 9.31
N HIS A 555 -2.90 -14.75 8.62
CA HIS A 555 -3.67 -13.61 9.10
C HIS A 555 -4.45 -13.89 10.39
N HIS A 556 -4.75 -15.15 10.73
CA HIS A 556 -5.41 -15.53 11.98
C HIS A 556 -4.52 -15.39 13.21
N LEU A 557 -3.20 -15.32 13.03
CA LEU A 557 -2.27 -15.11 14.14
C LEU A 557 -2.50 -13.73 14.78
N PRO A 558 -2.51 -13.65 16.13
CA PRO A 558 -2.69 -12.39 16.83
C PRO A 558 -1.67 -11.34 16.38
N ASP A 559 -2.16 -10.12 16.13
CA ASP A 559 -1.29 -8.99 15.86
C ASP A 559 -0.70 -8.44 17.17
N LYS A 560 0.44 -7.75 17.06
CA LYS A 560 1.20 -7.25 18.21
C LYS A 560 0.38 -6.25 19.03
N LEU A 561 0.02 -6.61 20.25
CA LEU A 561 -0.34 -5.65 21.30
C LEU A 561 0.94 -5.00 21.88
N GLN A 562 0.86 -3.75 22.33
CA GLN A 562 2.03 -3.03 22.87
C GLN A 562 2.71 -3.84 24.00
N GLY A 563 3.98 -4.20 23.80
CA GLY A 563 4.78 -4.95 24.78
C GLY A 563 4.82 -6.48 24.58
N GLU A 564 4.08 -7.03 23.61
CA GLU A 564 4.00 -8.49 23.38
C GLU A 564 4.82 -8.98 22.18
N VAL A 565 4.98 -10.30 22.10
CA VAL A 565 5.63 -11.02 21.00
C VAL A 565 4.75 -10.93 19.75
N ASP A 566 5.34 -10.54 18.61
CA ASP A 566 4.66 -10.64 17.31
C ASP A 566 4.61 -12.13 16.91
N TYR A 567 3.43 -12.76 17.02
CA TYR A 567 3.26 -14.19 16.76
C TYR A 567 3.45 -14.55 15.28
N ARG A 568 3.15 -13.62 14.36
CA ARG A 568 3.43 -13.81 12.92
C ARG A 568 4.93 -13.90 12.69
N ASP A 569 5.71 -13.00 13.30
CA ASP A 569 7.17 -13.08 13.24
C ASP A 569 7.71 -14.34 13.92
N LYS A 570 7.19 -14.71 15.09
CA LYS A 570 7.60 -15.93 15.79
C LYS A 570 7.44 -17.17 14.91
N VAL A 571 6.29 -17.33 14.26
CA VAL A 571 6.03 -18.46 13.36
C VAL A 571 6.96 -18.41 12.14
N LEU A 572 7.11 -17.24 11.50
CA LEU A 572 8.02 -17.07 10.36
C LEU A 572 9.48 -17.37 10.71
N GLN A 573 9.95 -16.99 11.90
CA GLN A 573 11.30 -17.30 12.38
C GLN A 573 11.49 -18.81 12.59
N GLN A 574 10.49 -19.51 13.14
CA GLN A 574 10.53 -20.96 13.24
C GLN A 574 10.57 -21.61 11.85
N VAL A 575 9.72 -21.14 10.91
CA VAL A 575 9.74 -21.61 9.52
C VAL A 575 11.10 -21.37 8.88
N LYS A 576 11.72 -20.19 9.06
CA LYS A 576 13.05 -19.91 8.51
C LYS A 576 14.13 -20.82 9.11
N ALA A 577 14.03 -21.12 10.41
CA ALA A 577 14.96 -22.02 11.09
C ALA A 577 14.92 -23.47 10.55
N LEU A 578 13.78 -23.89 9.98
CA LEU A 578 13.66 -25.19 9.29
C LEU A 578 14.39 -25.24 7.94
N LYS A 579 14.83 -24.09 7.40
CA LYS A 579 15.52 -23.97 6.11
C LYS A 579 14.77 -24.64 4.95
N PRO A 580 13.48 -24.31 4.74
CA PRO A 580 12.73 -24.88 3.63
C PRO A 580 13.33 -24.48 2.28
N ALA A 581 13.22 -25.36 1.29
CA ALA A 581 13.62 -25.07 -0.08
C ALA A 581 12.72 -24.01 -0.73
N ILE A 582 11.45 -23.95 -0.33
CA ILE A 582 10.51 -22.89 -0.71
C ILE A 582 9.41 -22.74 0.35
N VAL A 583 8.94 -21.51 0.53
CA VAL A 583 7.74 -21.16 1.28
C VAL A 583 6.72 -20.52 0.36
N THR A 584 5.50 -21.04 0.32
CA THR A 584 4.37 -20.45 -0.42
C THR A 584 3.38 -19.83 0.56
N LEU A 585 2.96 -18.59 0.28
CA LEU A 585 2.01 -17.84 1.09
C LEU A 585 0.89 -17.30 0.20
N THR A 586 -0.36 -17.67 0.52
CA THR A 586 -1.57 -17.10 -0.08
C THR A 586 -2.40 -16.41 1.00
N GLU A 587 -2.78 -15.16 0.80
CA GLU A 587 -3.51 -14.34 1.77
C GLU A 587 -4.56 -13.44 1.08
N PRO A 588 -5.67 -13.05 1.74
CA PRO A 588 -6.57 -12.03 1.21
C PRO A 588 -5.82 -10.69 1.11
N ASP A 589 -5.98 -9.97 0.00
CA ASP A 589 -5.27 -8.70 -0.25
C ASP A 589 -6.13 -7.48 0.13
N SER A 590 -6.41 -7.34 1.43
CA SER A 590 -7.15 -6.20 2.02
C SER A 590 -6.56 -5.78 3.37
N GLU A 591 -6.91 -4.58 3.86
CA GLU A 591 -6.44 -4.08 5.16
C GLU A 591 -7.56 -4.09 6.20
N HIS A 592 -7.74 -5.21 6.92
CA HIS A 592 -8.73 -5.34 7.99
C HIS A 592 -8.12 -5.29 9.40
N ASN A 593 -6.80 -5.08 9.50
CA ASN A 593 -6.09 -5.24 10.75
C ASN A 593 -5.95 -3.89 11.49
N LYS A 594 -5.26 -2.92 10.88
CA LYS A 594 -4.81 -1.67 11.53
C LYS A 594 -5.79 -0.50 11.43
N LEU A 595 -6.86 -0.66 10.65
CA LEU A 595 -7.86 0.39 10.49
C LEU A 595 -8.75 0.54 11.72
N ASN A 596 -9.05 1.79 12.06
CA ASN A 596 -10.17 2.16 12.93
C ASN A 596 -11.50 1.68 12.34
N PHE A 597 -12.55 1.62 13.16
CA PHE A 597 -13.82 1.00 12.79
C PHE A 597 -14.42 1.52 11.46
N LEU A 598 -14.53 2.83 11.25
CA LEU A 598 -15.17 3.39 10.04
C LEU A 598 -14.38 3.09 8.74
N PRO A 599 -13.06 3.37 8.65
CA PRO A 599 -12.27 2.93 7.49
C PRO A 599 -12.31 1.41 7.30
N ARG A 600 -12.29 0.64 8.39
CA ARG A 600 -12.37 -0.83 8.33
C ARG A 600 -13.71 -1.31 7.78
N LEU A 601 -14.82 -0.67 8.16
CA LEU A 601 -16.15 -0.94 7.64
C LEU A 601 -16.21 -0.71 6.12
N ARG A 602 -15.68 0.42 5.65
CA ARG A 602 -15.60 0.73 4.21
C ARG A 602 -14.71 -0.25 3.46
N GLU A 603 -13.54 -0.59 4.01
CA GLU A 603 -12.63 -1.57 3.42
C GLU A 603 -13.26 -2.97 3.35
N SER A 604 -13.96 -3.37 4.41
CA SER A 604 -14.69 -4.63 4.47
C SER A 604 -15.77 -4.67 3.39
N LEU A 605 -16.60 -3.62 3.31
CA LEU A 605 -17.64 -3.56 2.28
C LEU A 605 -17.03 -3.61 0.88
N ARG A 606 -15.93 -2.90 0.63
CA ARG A 606 -15.21 -2.92 -0.65
C ARG A 606 -14.70 -4.32 -1.00
N HIS A 607 -13.99 -4.96 -0.07
CA HIS A 607 -13.39 -6.28 -0.27
C HIS A 607 -14.48 -7.35 -0.48
N TYR A 608 -15.43 -7.45 0.45
CA TYR A 608 -16.45 -8.50 0.37
C TYR A 608 -17.47 -8.23 -0.73
N TYR A 609 -17.81 -6.99 -1.07
CA TYR A 609 -18.66 -6.73 -2.24
C TYR A 609 -17.96 -7.17 -3.53
N THR A 610 -16.65 -6.97 -3.64
CA THR A 610 -15.85 -7.46 -4.78
C THR A 610 -15.94 -8.99 -4.89
N VAL A 611 -15.87 -9.70 -3.75
CA VAL A 611 -16.07 -11.15 -3.69
C VAL A 611 -17.50 -11.53 -4.11
N PHE A 612 -18.53 -10.88 -3.54
CA PHE A 612 -19.93 -11.17 -3.85
C PHE A 612 -20.30 -10.88 -5.31
N ASP A 613 -19.74 -9.82 -5.92
CA ASP A 613 -19.91 -9.49 -7.34
C ASP A 613 -19.22 -10.54 -8.25
N ALA A 614 -18.06 -11.05 -7.85
CA ALA A 614 -17.41 -12.17 -8.53
C ALA A 614 -18.26 -13.45 -8.45
N LEU A 615 -18.77 -13.80 -7.26
CA LEU A 615 -19.68 -14.93 -7.07
C LEU A 615 -20.99 -14.76 -7.87
N ASP A 616 -21.51 -13.53 -7.97
CA ASP A 616 -22.71 -13.22 -8.76
C ASP A 616 -22.53 -13.42 -10.24
N THR A 617 -21.32 -13.17 -10.72
CA THR A 617 -20.97 -13.39 -12.12
C THR A 617 -20.69 -14.87 -12.42
N LEU A 618 -20.05 -15.59 -11.49
CA LEU A 618 -19.54 -16.94 -11.74
C LEU A 618 -20.50 -18.07 -11.35
N LEU A 619 -21.36 -17.87 -10.36
CA LEU A 619 -22.21 -18.92 -9.78
C LEU A 619 -23.70 -18.70 -10.09
N PRO A 620 -24.46 -19.77 -10.36
CA PRO A 620 -25.91 -19.67 -10.53
C PRO A 620 -26.60 -19.05 -9.32
N ARG A 621 -27.60 -18.19 -9.58
CA ARG A 621 -28.29 -17.40 -8.55
C ARG A 621 -28.95 -18.23 -7.45
N PHE A 622 -29.54 -19.37 -7.80
CA PHE A 622 -30.32 -20.21 -6.89
C PHE A 622 -29.56 -21.45 -6.40
N MET A 623 -28.24 -21.45 -6.49
CA MET A 623 -27.39 -22.55 -6.02
C MET A 623 -27.34 -22.55 -4.47
N PRO A 624 -27.77 -23.61 -3.78
CA PRO A 624 -27.75 -23.67 -2.31
C PRO A 624 -26.34 -23.48 -1.73
N GLU A 625 -25.34 -24.09 -2.35
CA GLU A 625 -23.93 -23.99 -1.96
C GLU A 625 -23.43 -22.55 -1.95
N ARG A 626 -23.94 -21.73 -2.88
CA ARG A 626 -23.58 -20.31 -2.97
C ARG A 626 -24.03 -19.55 -1.73
N GLN A 627 -25.22 -19.81 -1.23
CA GLN A 627 -25.71 -19.18 -0.01
C GLN A 627 -24.79 -19.53 1.18
N VAL A 628 -24.34 -20.78 1.26
CA VAL A 628 -23.39 -21.22 2.29
C VAL A 628 -22.04 -20.51 2.13
N ILE A 629 -21.49 -20.42 0.91
CA ILE A 629 -20.25 -19.67 0.64
C ILE A 629 -20.39 -18.22 1.10
N GLU A 630 -21.44 -17.53 0.66
CA GLU A 630 -21.64 -16.11 0.92
C GLU A 630 -21.90 -15.83 2.42
N GLN A 631 -22.67 -16.68 3.09
CA GLN A 631 -23.14 -16.41 4.46
C GLN A 631 -22.31 -17.08 5.56
N GLU A 632 -21.71 -18.23 5.29
CA GLU A 632 -20.95 -18.98 6.29
C GLU A 632 -19.45 -18.94 6.08
N PHE A 633 -18.95 -18.66 4.87
CA PHE A 633 -17.52 -18.38 4.71
C PHE A 633 -17.30 -16.88 4.88
N PHE A 634 -17.60 -16.11 3.83
CA PHE A 634 -17.38 -14.66 3.83
C PHE A 634 -18.26 -13.93 4.86
N GLY A 635 -19.49 -14.37 5.08
CA GLY A 635 -20.37 -13.77 6.09
C GLY A 635 -19.84 -13.89 7.51
N ARG A 636 -19.17 -15.00 7.87
CA ARG A 636 -18.53 -15.16 9.17
C ARG A 636 -17.28 -14.34 9.32
N GLU A 637 -16.52 -14.20 8.22
CA GLU A 637 -15.39 -13.28 8.20
C GLU A 637 -15.86 -11.84 8.41
N ILE A 638 -16.92 -11.39 7.71
CA ILE A 638 -17.55 -10.08 7.92
C ILE A 638 -17.96 -9.88 9.39
N ILE A 639 -18.64 -10.86 10.00
CA ILE A 639 -19.00 -10.80 11.42
C ILE A 639 -17.75 -10.57 12.28
N ASN A 640 -16.68 -11.33 12.10
CA ASN A 640 -15.47 -11.17 12.90
C ASN A 640 -14.79 -9.80 12.69
N VAL A 641 -14.66 -9.33 11.44
CA VAL A 641 -14.01 -8.06 11.12
C VAL A 641 -14.77 -6.86 11.70
N ILE A 642 -16.11 -6.92 11.70
CA ILE A 642 -16.97 -5.80 12.10
C ILE A 642 -17.27 -5.81 13.59
N SER A 643 -17.55 -6.96 14.19
CA SER A 643 -18.13 -7.05 15.53
C SER A 643 -17.15 -7.50 16.62
N CYS A 644 -15.92 -7.90 16.27
CA CYS A 644 -14.90 -8.28 17.25
C CYS A 644 -13.79 -7.23 17.38
N GLU A 645 -13.20 -7.14 18.57
CA GLU A 645 -11.98 -6.37 18.84
C GLU A 645 -10.99 -7.17 19.69
N GLY A 646 -9.78 -6.63 19.87
CA GLY A 646 -8.73 -7.27 20.67
C GLY A 646 -8.41 -8.69 20.19
N SER A 647 -8.22 -9.62 21.12
CA SER A 647 -7.89 -11.02 20.82
C SER A 647 -9.02 -11.81 20.17
N GLN A 648 -10.26 -11.31 20.17
CA GLN A 648 -11.39 -11.99 19.53
C GLN A 648 -11.50 -11.70 18.03
N ARG A 649 -10.93 -10.58 17.55
CA ARG A 649 -10.83 -10.30 16.11
C ARG A 649 -9.63 -11.07 15.56
N VAL A 650 -9.90 -12.11 14.77
CA VAL A 650 -8.91 -13.01 14.16
C VAL A 650 -8.79 -12.79 12.66
N GLU A 651 -9.82 -12.27 11.99
CA GLU A 651 -9.79 -11.95 10.56
C GLU A 651 -9.06 -10.63 10.33
N ARG A 652 -7.73 -10.70 10.41
CA ARG A 652 -6.81 -9.55 10.38
C ARG A 652 -6.01 -9.53 9.10
N HIS A 653 -6.73 -9.41 7.98
CA HIS A 653 -6.12 -9.31 6.65
C HIS A 653 -5.14 -8.14 6.61
N GLU A 654 -4.00 -8.37 5.97
CA GLU A 654 -3.02 -7.35 5.62
C GLU A 654 -2.75 -7.44 4.12
N ARG A 655 -2.54 -6.29 3.46
CA ARG A 655 -2.16 -6.29 2.05
C ARG A 655 -0.82 -6.98 1.82
N HIS A 656 -0.60 -7.47 0.61
CA HIS A 656 0.59 -8.25 0.26
C HIS A 656 1.89 -7.50 0.51
N GLU A 657 1.93 -6.17 0.43
CA GLU A 657 3.15 -5.39 0.73
C GLU A 657 3.54 -5.52 2.21
N ALA A 658 2.56 -5.59 3.12
CA ALA A 658 2.84 -5.79 4.54
C ALA A 658 3.38 -7.21 4.81
N TRP A 659 2.82 -8.22 4.15
CA TRP A 659 3.37 -9.58 4.18
C TRP A 659 4.78 -9.65 3.61
N ARG A 660 5.03 -8.96 2.48
CA ARG A 660 6.34 -8.90 1.84
C ARG A 660 7.41 -8.38 2.79
N GLN A 661 7.13 -7.27 3.48
CA GLN A 661 8.01 -6.71 4.51
C GLN A 661 8.24 -7.66 5.67
N ARG A 662 7.18 -8.32 6.12
CA ARG A 662 7.24 -9.26 7.23
C ARG A 662 8.10 -10.47 6.89
N LEU A 663 8.01 -10.99 5.67
CA LEU A 663 8.87 -12.07 5.21
C LEU A 663 10.33 -11.61 5.05
N ALA A 664 10.56 -10.46 4.41
CA ALA A 664 11.90 -9.89 4.23
C ALA A 664 12.62 -9.66 5.57
N ARG A 665 11.97 -9.04 6.56
CA ARG A 665 12.57 -8.78 7.87
C ARG A 665 12.87 -10.05 8.68
N ASN A 666 12.17 -11.15 8.38
CA ASN A 666 12.43 -12.47 8.98
C ASN A 666 13.39 -13.33 8.13
N GLY A 667 14.11 -12.71 7.19
CA GLY A 667 15.22 -13.32 6.46
C GLY A 667 14.81 -14.14 5.23
N PHE A 668 13.59 -13.98 4.74
CA PHE A 668 13.15 -14.59 3.48
C PHE A 668 13.47 -13.68 2.29
N ALA A 669 13.83 -14.28 1.17
CA ALA A 669 13.97 -13.58 -0.11
C ALA A 669 12.86 -14.02 -1.08
N PRO A 670 12.33 -13.12 -1.94
CA PRO A 670 11.38 -13.51 -2.99
C PRO A 670 11.94 -14.59 -3.92
N ALA A 671 11.12 -15.58 -4.27
CA ALA A 671 11.45 -16.59 -5.27
C ALA A 671 11.15 -16.05 -6.69
N ASP A 672 11.96 -15.06 -7.11
CA ASP A 672 11.72 -14.29 -8.33
C ASP A 672 11.62 -15.16 -9.59
N HIS A 673 10.66 -14.80 -10.45
CA HIS A 673 10.46 -15.38 -11.79
C HIS A 673 10.19 -16.90 -11.84
N LEU A 674 9.88 -17.54 -10.70
CA LEU A 674 9.58 -18.97 -10.67
C LEU A 674 8.32 -19.28 -11.49
N ILE A 675 7.26 -18.48 -11.34
CA ILE A 675 5.96 -18.67 -12.01
C ILE A 675 5.69 -17.57 -13.03
N LYS A 676 5.34 -17.94 -14.26
CA LYS A 676 4.98 -16.99 -15.31
C LYS A 676 3.47 -16.75 -15.28
N PRO A 677 2.97 -15.52 -15.57
CA PRO A 677 1.53 -15.22 -15.52
C PRO A 677 0.71 -16.12 -16.47
N LYS A 678 1.30 -16.45 -17.62
CA LYS A 678 0.69 -17.33 -18.63
C LYS A 678 0.38 -18.74 -18.08
N ASP A 679 1.20 -19.24 -17.16
CA ASP A 679 1.04 -20.58 -16.59
C ASP A 679 -0.25 -20.61 -15.73
N ILE A 680 -0.53 -19.51 -15.04
CA ILE A 680 -1.74 -19.32 -14.24
C ILE A 680 -2.96 -19.09 -15.14
N HIS A 681 -2.86 -18.19 -16.14
CA HIS A 681 -3.96 -17.93 -17.07
C HIS A 681 -4.42 -19.18 -17.82
N GLN A 682 -3.47 -20.01 -18.27
CA GLN A 682 -3.77 -21.22 -19.03
C GLN A 682 -4.48 -22.28 -18.19
N ALA A 683 -4.15 -22.42 -16.91
CA ALA A 683 -4.78 -23.38 -16.01
C ALA A 683 -6.08 -22.84 -15.36
N LEU A 684 -6.13 -21.52 -15.15
CA LEU A 684 -7.24 -20.66 -14.69
C LEU A 684 -8.51 -20.69 -15.55
N GLU A 685 -8.32 -20.54 -16.87
CA GLU A 685 -9.37 -20.05 -17.76
C GLU A 685 -10.11 -18.83 -17.16
N LEU A 686 -9.34 -17.89 -16.61
CA LEU A 686 -9.87 -16.77 -15.85
C LEU A 686 -10.90 -15.96 -16.66
N HIS A 687 -12.03 -15.65 -16.03
CA HIS A 687 -13.02 -14.73 -16.60
C HIS A 687 -12.36 -13.37 -16.95
N PRO A 688 -12.75 -12.67 -18.04
CA PRO A 688 -12.07 -11.44 -18.50
C PRO A 688 -12.01 -10.28 -17.49
N ASN A 689 -12.88 -10.28 -16.48
CA ASN A 689 -12.85 -9.30 -15.39
C ASN A 689 -11.76 -9.59 -14.35
N PHE A 690 -11.18 -10.79 -14.33
CA PHE A 690 -10.01 -11.09 -13.52
C PHE A 690 -8.73 -10.65 -14.23
N SER A 691 -7.79 -10.15 -13.45
CA SER A 691 -6.45 -9.78 -13.89
C SER A 691 -5.42 -10.19 -12.85
N LEU A 692 -4.18 -10.39 -13.29
CA LEU A 692 -3.04 -10.69 -12.43
C LEU A 692 -2.10 -9.49 -12.39
N GLN A 693 -1.88 -8.95 -11.20
CA GLN A 693 -0.94 -7.86 -10.97
C GLN A 693 0.34 -8.42 -10.33
N PRO A 694 1.53 -8.21 -10.92
CA PRO A 694 2.79 -8.57 -10.27
C PRO A 694 2.96 -7.83 -8.95
N ASN A 695 3.40 -8.54 -7.91
CA ASN A 695 3.47 -8.00 -6.55
C ASN A 695 4.85 -8.14 -5.86
N GLY A 696 5.87 -8.46 -6.67
CA GLY A 696 7.26 -8.59 -6.25
C GLY A 696 7.68 -10.03 -5.91
N ALA A 697 6.82 -10.81 -5.28
CA ALA A 697 7.12 -12.22 -4.92
C ALA A 697 6.13 -13.23 -5.56
N GLY A 698 5.28 -12.76 -6.47
CA GLY A 698 4.22 -13.53 -7.10
C GLY A 698 3.21 -12.62 -7.78
N TYR A 699 1.92 -12.88 -7.55
CA TYR A 699 0.82 -12.14 -8.17
C TYR A 699 -0.33 -11.88 -7.21
N THR A 700 -1.01 -10.75 -7.42
CA THR A 700 -2.31 -10.45 -6.85
C THR A 700 -3.39 -10.68 -7.90
N LEU A 701 -4.40 -11.47 -7.55
CA LEU A 701 -5.62 -11.66 -8.32
C LEU A 701 -6.56 -10.48 -8.05
N CYS A 702 -6.90 -9.75 -9.11
CA CYS A 702 -7.78 -8.58 -9.04
C CYS A 702 -9.08 -8.84 -9.82
N TRP A 703 -10.22 -8.46 -9.27
CA TRP A 703 -11.52 -8.46 -9.95
C TRP A 703 -11.93 -7.03 -10.32
N LYS A 704 -12.12 -6.75 -11.61
CA LYS A 704 -12.42 -5.41 -12.15
C LYS A 704 -11.43 -4.33 -11.65
N GLY A 705 -10.16 -4.73 -11.49
CA GLY A 705 -9.07 -3.89 -11.00
C GLY A 705 -8.99 -3.72 -9.47
N THR A 706 -9.87 -4.36 -8.69
CA THR A 706 -9.79 -4.38 -7.22
C THR A 706 -9.05 -5.63 -6.75
N PRO A 707 -7.99 -5.53 -5.94
CA PRO A 707 -7.31 -6.69 -5.33
C PRO A 707 -8.24 -7.57 -4.50
N VAL A 708 -8.05 -8.89 -4.57
CA VAL A 708 -8.83 -9.87 -3.80
C VAL A 708 -7.92 -10.83 -3.02
N VAL A 709 -7.00 -11.49 -3.71
CA VAL A 709 -6.11 -12.51 -3.13
C VAL A 709 -4.70 -12.32 -3.66
N ALA A 710 -3.70 -12.38 -2.78
CA ALA A 710 -2.29 -12.39 -3.16
C ALA A 710 -1.68 -13.76 -2.92
N ALA A 711 -0.87 -14.24 -3.87
CA ALA A 711 -0.09 -15.47 -3.75
C ALA A 711 1.38 -15.16 -4.04
N THR A 712 2.27 -15.61 -3.14
CA THR A 712 3.71 -15.29 -3.15
C THR A 712 4.57 -16.51 -2.79
N ALA A 713 5.82 -16.52 -3.25
CA ALA A 713 6.79 -17.59 -3.00
C ALA A 713 8.14 -17.03 -2.54
N TRP A 714 8.81 -17.77 -1.65
CA TRP A 714 9.94 -17.27 -0.85
C TRP A 714 10.99 -18.36 -0.57
N VAL A 715 12.25 -17.96 -0.35
CA VAL A 715 13.39 -18.83 0.00
C VAL A 715 14.16 -18.37 1.23
#